data_AF-A0A1Y0H0I7-F1
#
_entry.id   AF-A0A1Y0H0I7-F1
#
_cell.length_a   1.000
_cell.length_b   1.000
_cell.length_c   1.000
_cell.angle_alpha   90.00
_cell.angle_beta   90.00
_cell.angle_gamma   90.00
#
_symmetry.space_group_name_H-M   'P 1'
#
loop_
_entity.id
_entity.type
_entity.pdbx_description
1 polymer ?
#
loop_
_entity_poly.entity_id
_entity_poly.type
_entity_poly.pdbx_seq_one_letter_code
_entity_poly.pdbx_strand_id
1 'polypeptide(L)'
;MPKLPSAICIHDDNLFLSHVISAFQPVGEVFVFVSRLPWSGEAENWEEAVRIADECGATVVTGDWADESTHRKFAIEYLKSKGMTHVLIPDSDEIPEAELLENLLKIAEVGLADKVRVRMATYWKTTEHVVVPPEELAPVLLLNVQNCEHRYIREFDGGSEIVLGREHGLLHHLSYVGPDSRIEKKIKGWSHKHEVLDAWWNEKWLGWDKDPCTQNLHPTHPIAFRQIERRGVPEVLAGVDSGREVPEPPHPIKNWPSISIVIPLYGGEEDIRDCLESLKNSLDLLSEIIVVDDLSPDNSAQIAEEMGIAHVLRRDKNGGFAAACNDGLAAAKGDVTVFLNSDTIVPRSGLISLINGLMEDARIGMVGPVSNAVAYYQQVNAPVSDAKAIDGFATDLSWSKKPSEAVSMLVGFCIAMPTDLARHIGGFSPEFGAGMYEDNELCFRVQELGYELHLIHSAFVYHKGSKSIRRAIANPKRLMDSNAKVFEDLRRGQVLSGYASHLPGERRDPIRFNPARHPDALRQSLREKAKEAQISLCMIVRDEERVIRDCLGSTEDIFTERIIVDTGSKDGTLAILQNEFDVTVREMEWPESFALARNKSIEGASGKWIFWMDADDVLPSWSAERILDAAITAPEWVVGFVIPVQFVEDEMGNGTRVDHVKLFRNLPGLEFEGRIHEQILGSLRKSGGEIQRLEAVVLHSGYDTSETGQAKKRKRDDTLLKLDLADRPGHPFVLFNLGMTAHYNDDHEKAIDWFNECLSVSKVEESHVRKVYALLTNSFRALRDNNVALKVVTDGLLQFPDDPELKFIRGVILMELRKFGEARIDLESIPEETPNHFASFDTSIQGYKKFLNLSICCAEMGDHVGEEHYLRKASGLAPGSVSVGVAVFESGLRRRSYALCEEALMSLLMHSHEREKWGEMVTHLALVQGVDPSQKFAQYQRMYPHDEGVGLAWARYLLEEGRLQEATPILSALQSSGNAHSFFLAGVAYANAGYEAEALSLWQETLRIDENHVGAKQNLEILEKVEHSERISGL
;
A
#
# COMPACT_ATOMS: atom_id res chain seq x y z
N MET A 1 -54.11 -37.19 -5.31
CA MET A 1 -53.49 -35.94 -4.83
C MET A 1 -54.40 -34.79 -5.20
N PRO A 2 -54.59 -33.79 -4.32
CA PRO A 2 -55.27 -32.56 -4.69
C PRO A 2 -54.58 -31.95 -5.91
N LYS A 3 -55.34 -31.51 -6.91
CA LYS A 3 -54.77 -30.72 -8.02
C LYS A 3 -54.63 -29.28 -7.54
N LEU A 4 -53.43 -28.72 -7.61
CA LEU A 4 -53.15 -27.34 -7.24
C LEU A 4 -53.13 -26.46 -8.51
N PRO A 5 -54.20 -25.69 -8.77
CA PRO A 5 -54.23 -24.78 -9.90
C PRO A 5 -53.14 -23.70 -9.76
N SER A 6 -52.51 -23.34 -10.87
CA SER A 6 -51.45 -22.31 -10.91
C SER A 6 -51.96 -21.05 -11.57
N ALA A 7 -51.61 -19.88 -11.02
CA ALA A 7 -52.00 -18.56 -11.53
C ALA A 7 -50.75 -17.77 -11.94
N ILE A 8 -50.50 -17.66 -13.25
CA ILE A 8 -49.40 -16.90 -13.82
C ILE A 8 -49.94 -15.54 -14.29
N CYS A 9 -49.45 -14.45 -13.73
CA CYS A 9 -49.82 -13.09 -14.14
C CYS A 9 -48.70 -12.47 -14.98
N ILE A 10 -49.00 -12.09 -16.23
CA ILE A 10 -47.99 -11.62 -17.20
C ILE A 10 -48.54 -10.46 -18.04
N HIS A 11 -47.68 -9.53 -18.45
CA HIS A 11 -47.99 -8.57 -19.52
C HIS A 11 -47.22 -8.91 -20.80
N ASP A 12 -45.88 -8.88 -20.76
CA ASP A 12 -45.05 -8.89 -21.97
C ASP A 12 -43.80 -9.81 -21.91
N ASP A 13 -43.38 -10.29 -20.73
CA ASP A 13 -42.22 -11.17 -20.59
C ASP A 13 -42.55 -12.65 -20.77
N ASN A 14 -42.55 -13.10 -22.01
CA ASN A 14 -43.00 -14.43 -22.42
C ASN A 14 -41.87 -15.44 -22.72
N LEU A 15 -40.60 -15.08 -22.53
CA LEU A 15 -39.45 -15.91 -22.95
C LEU A 15 -39.46 -17.31 -22.32
N PHE A 16 -39.82 -17.41 -21.03
CA PHE A 16 -39.82 -18.68 -20.29
C PHE A 16 -41.23 -19.22 -20.02
N LEU A 17 -42.27 -18.57 -20.54
CA LEU A 17 -43.66 -18.87 -20.20
C LEU A 17 -44.05 -20.32 -20.53
N SER A 18 -43.60 -20.85 -21.67
CA SER A 18 -43.86 -22.24 -22.06
C SER A 18 -43.25 -23.26 -21.09
N HIS A 19 -42.02 -22.99 -20.61
CA HIS A 19 -41.32 -23.81 -19.63
C HIS A 19 -42.02 -23.77 -18.28
N VAL A 20 -42.44 -22.59 -17.82
CA VAL A 20 -43.19 -22.43 -16.57
C VAL A 20 -44.52 -23.18 -16.65
N ILE A 21 -45.31 -23.00 -17.70
CA ILE A 21 -46.57 -23.73 -17.88
C ILE A 21 -46.34 -25.24 -17.82
N SER A 22 -45.35 -25.73 -18.56
CA SER A 22 -45.00 -27.16 -18.60
C SER A 22 -44.59 -27.71 -17.23
N ALA A 23 -43.88 -26.93 -16.42
CA ALA A 23 -43.42 -27.34 -15.10
C ALA A 23 -44.58 -27.49 -14.09
N PHE A 24 -45.62 -26.66 -14.18
CA PHE A 24 -46.77 -26.68 -13.26
C PHE A 24 -47.93 -27.57 -13.71
N GLN A 25 -48.01 -27.95 -14.98
CA GLN A 25 -49.05 -28.84 -15.52
C GLN A 25 -49.22 -30.18 -14.79
N PRO A 26 -48.15 -30.88 -14.35
CA PRO A 26 -48.29 -32.17 -13.66
C PRO A 26 -49.09 -32.08 -12.36
N VAL A 27 -49.13 -30.91 -11.72
CA VAL A 27 -49.74 -30.73 -10.39
C VAL A 27 -51.14 -30.11 -10.42
N GLY A 28 -51.57 -29.50 -11.52
CA GLY A 28 -52.90 -28.92 -11.64
C GLY A 28 -53.16 -28.17 -12.95
N GLU A 29 -54.33 -27.54 -13.05
CA GLU A 29 -54.67 -26.68 -14.19
C GLU A 29 -53.89 -25.37 -14.11
N VAL A 30 -53.32 -24.91 -15.23
CA VAL A 30 -52.55 -23.67 -15.30
C VAL A 30 -53.41 -22.57 -15.92
N PHE A 31 -53.57 -21.47 -15.20
CA PHE A 31 -54.26 -20.25 -15.64
C PHE A 31 -53.23 -19.17 -15.92
N VAL A 32 -53.30 -18.57 -17.11
CA VAL A 32 -52.43 -17.46 -17.51
C VAL A 32 -53.28 -16.21 -17.69
N PHE A 33 -53.06 -15.23 -16.81
CA PHE A 33 -53.72 -13.93 -16.84
C PHE A 33 -52.82 -12.95 -17.60
N VAL A 34 -53.27 -12.49 -18.78
CA VAL A 34 -52.48 -11.64 -19.69
C VAL A 34 -53.04 -10.22 -19.71
N SER A 35 -52.28 -9.25 -19.19
CA SER A 35 -52.64 -7.84 -19.22
C SER A 35 -52.45 -7.25 -20.61
N ARG A 36 -53.42 -6.49 -21.12
CA ARG A 36 -53.27 -5.70 -22.36
C ARG A 36 -52.63 -4.34 -22.10
N LEU A 37 -52.64 -3.87 -20.85
CA LEU A 37 -51.98 -2.63 -20.43
C LEU A 37 -50.58 -2.92 -19.88
N PRO A 38 -49.56 -2.11 -20.24
CA PRO A 38 -48.27 -2.19 -19.62
C PRO A 38 -48.36 -1.64 -18.19
N TRP A 39 -47.67 -2.26 -17.24
CA TRP A 39 -47.58 -1.71 -15.88
C TRP A 39 -46.78 -0.40 -15.84
N SER A 40 -45.91 -0.19 -16.82
CA SER A 40 -45.18 1.07 -17.06
C SER A 40 -44.62 1.11 -18.48
N GLY A 41 -44.47 2.30 -19.07
CA GLY A 41 -43.85 2.45 -20.40
C GLY A 41 -44.80 2.17 -21.57
N GLU A 42 -44.24 1.77 -22.72
CA GLU A 42 -44.98 1.48 -23.95
C GLU A 42 -45.24 -0.03 -24.10
N ALA A 43 -46.45 -0.41 -24.52
CA ALA A 43 -46.85 -1.81 -24.70
C ALA A 43 -46.64 -2.28 -26.14
N GLU A 44 -46.11 -3.51 -26.31
CA GLU A 44 -45.71 -3.97 -27.64
C GLU A 44 -46.01 -5.46 -27.97
N ASN A 45 -46.26 -6.37 -27.01
CA ASN A 45 -46.29 -7.82 -27.35
C ASN A 45 -47.10 -8.77 -26.42
N TRP A 46 -48.26 -8.34 -25.90
CA TRP A 46 -49.08 -9.20 -25.03
C TRP A 46 -49.80 -10.33 -25.80
N GLU A 47 -50.05 -10.14 -27.10
CA GLU A 47 -50.69 -11.13 -27.98
C GLU A 47 -49.85 -12.41 -28.10
N GLU A 48 -48.53 -12.29 -28.08
CA GLU A 48 -47.62 -13.42 -28.15
C GLU A 48 -47.67 -14.27 -26.86
N ALA A 49 -47.82 -13.63 -25.69
CA ALA A 49 -48.02 -14.36 -24.44
C ALA A 49 -49.31 -15.17 -24.45
N VAL A 50 -50.39 -14.64 -25.03
CA VAL A 50 -51.66 -15.37 -25.24
C VAL A 50 -51.43 -16.58 -26.14
N ARG A 51 -50.74 -16.40 -27.27
CA ARG A 51 -50.45 -17.47 -28.23
C ARG A 51 -49.67 -18.62 -27.58
N ILE A 52 -48.57 -18.30 -26.88
CA ILE A 52 -47.73 -19.30 -26.20
C ILE A 52 -48.53 -20.05 -25.13
N ALA A 53 -49.33 -19.34 -24.34
CA ALA A 53 -50.13 -19.96 -23.28
C ALA A 53 -51.20 -20.92 -23.83
N ASP A 54 -51.88 -20.54 -24.91
CA ASP A 54 -52.89 -21.36 -25.58
C ASP A 54 -52.25 -22.60 -26.24
N GLU A 55 -51.12 -22.44 -26.92
CA GLU A 55 -50.35 -23.54 -27.53
C GLU A 55 -49.86 -24.56 -26.48
N CYS A 56 -49.51 -24.09 -25.28
CA CYS A 56 -49.13 -24.97 -24.17
C CYS A 56 -50.34 -25.63 -23.47
N GLY A 57 -51.58 -25.27 -23.80
CA GLY A 57 -52.79 -25.83 -23.19
C GLY A 57 -53.16 -25.23 -21.83
N ALA A 58 -52.75 -23.98 -21.55
CA ALA A 58 -53.18 -23.25 -20.37
C ALA A 58 -54.51 -22.51 -20.61
N THR A 59 -55.28 -22.29 -19.53
CA THR A 59 -56.50 -21.47 -19.61
C THR A 59 -56.14 -19.99 -19.58
N VAL A 60 -56.33 -19.29 -20.69
CA VAL A 60 -55.96 -17.86 -20.83
C VAL A 60 -57.10 -16.93 -20.45
N VAL A 61 -56.79 -15.90 -19.64
CA VAL A 61 -57.71 -14.82 -19.26
C VAL A 61 -57.06 -13.48 -19.59
N THR A 62 -57.66 -12.69 -20.48
CA THR A 62 -57.17 -11.35 -20.83
C THR A 62 -57.92 -10.24 -20.11
N GLY A 63 -57.22 -9.15 -19.78
CA GLY A 63 -57.83 -8.01 -19.09
C GLY A 63 -56.97 -6.74 -19.11
N ASP A 64 -57.52 -5.66 -18.57
CA ASP A 64 -56.86 -4.36 -18.46
C ASP A 64 -56.59 -4.05 -16.99
N TRP A 65 -55.36 -4.30 -16.52
CA TRP A 65 -54.95 -4.02 -15.15
C TRP A 65 -53.85 -2.96 -15.15
N ALA A 66 -54.04 -1.90 -14.37
CA ALA A 66 -53.17 -0.73 -14.38
C ALA A 66 -51.80 -0.99 -13.74
N ASP A 67 -51.70 -1.98 -12.85
CA ASP A 67 -50.47 -2.37 -12.17
C ASP A 67 -50.50 -3.87 -11.82
N GLU A 68 -49.35 -4.40 -11.40
CA GLU A 68 -49.19 -5.81 -11.06
C GLU A 68 -50.04 -6.25 -9.85
N SER A 69 -50.22 -5.37 -8.88
CA SER A 69 -50.96 -5.65 -7.65
C SER A 69 -52.46 -5.85 -7.93
N THR A 70 -53.05 -4.97 -8.75
CA THR A 70 -54.44 -5.10 -9.23
C THR A 70 -54.63 -6.32 -10.13
N HIS A 71 -53.62 -6.67 -10.92
CA HIS A 71 -53.60 -7.86 -11.77
C HIS A 71 -53.62 -9.15 -10.94
N ARG A 72 -52.71 -9.30 -9.97
CA ARG A 72 -52.65 -10.49 -9.10
C ARG A 72 -53.89 -10.62 -8.22
N LYS A 73 -54.39 -9.51 -7.66
CA LYS A 73 -55.66 -9.50 -6.90
C LYS A 73 -56.81 -10.08 -7.71
N PHE A 74 -56.95 -9.68 -8.98
CA PHE A 74 -58.00 -10.21 -9.85
C PHE A 74 -57.83 -11.71 -10.09
N ALA A 75 -56.61 -12.18 -10.36
CA ALA A 75 -56.33 -13.59 -10.60
C ALA A 75 -56.75 -14.47 -9.40
N ILE A 76 -56.41 -14.04 -8.18
CA ILE A 76 -56.80 -14.74 -6.95
C ILE A 76 -58.33 -14.79 -6.77
N GLU A 77 -59.01 -13.65 -6.90
CA GLU A 77 -60.47 -13.59 -6.77
C GLU A 77 -61.20 -14.38 -7.87
N TYR A 78 -60.64 -14.41 -9.08
CA TYR A 78 -61.16 -15.23 -10.17
C TYR A 78 -61.11 -16.71 -9.80
N LEU A 79 -59.96 -17.22 -9.37
CA LEU A 79 -59.81 -18.63 -9.00
C LEU A 79 -60.63 -18.99 -7.76
N LYS A 80 -60.73 -18.08 -6.79
CA LYS A 80 -61.63 -18.21 -5.63
C LYS A 80 -63.09 -18.34 -6.07
N SER A 81 -63.53 -17.54 -7.05
CA SER A 81 -64.90 -17.63 -7.61
C SER A 81 -65.17 -18.93 -8.36
N LYS A 82 -64.12 -19.62 -8.83
CA LYS A 82 -64.19 -20.96 -9.44
C LYS A 82 -64.20 -22.10 -8.42
N GLY A 83 -64.22 -21.79 -7.12
CA GLY A 83 -64.29 -22.77 -6.04
C GLY A 83 -62.94 -23.37 -5.64
N MET A 84 -61.83 -22.76 -6.03
CA MET A 84 -60.49 -23.22 -5.65
C MET A 84 -60.18 -22.81 -4.21
N THR A 85 -59.50 -23.70 -3.48
CA THR A 85 -59.11 -23.46 -2.07
C THR A 85 -57.63 -23.12 -1.94
N HIS A 86 -56.76 -23.86 -2.63
CA HIS A 86 -55.32 -23.62 -2.66
C HIS A 86 -54.88 -23.34 -4.10
N VAL A 87 -53.98 -22.38 -4.27
CA VAL A 87 -53.44 -21.98 -5.58
C VAL A 87 -51.93 -21.82 -5.51
N LEU A 88 -51.24 -22.16 -6.60
CA LEU A 88 -49.84 -21.82 -6.83
C LEU A 88 -49.76 -20.49 -7.59
N ILE A 89 -48.82 -19.62 -7.24
CA ILE A 89 -48.71 -18.28 -7.83
C ILE A 89 -47.31 -17.97 -8.39
N PRO A 90 -46.80 -18.74 -9.36
CA PRO A 90 -45.50 -18.50 -9.98
C PRO A 90 -45.51 -17.30 -10.94
N ASP A 91 -44.30 -16.79 -11.24
CA ASP A 91 -44.08 -15.80 -12.29
C ASP A 91 -43.73 -16.49 -13.61
N SER A 92 -43.80 -15.76 -14.72
CA SER A 92 -43.58 -16.32 -16.07
C SER A 92 -42.13 -16.74 -16.34
N ASP A 93 -41.24 -16.55 -15.37
CA ASP A 93 -39.81 -16.83 -15.37
C ASP A 93 -39.35 -17.61 -14.12
N GLU A 94 -40.28 -18.30 -13.44
CA GLU A 94 -40.00 -19.13 -12.26
C GLU A 94 -40.30 -20.61 -12.52
N ILE A 95 -39.26 -21.44 -12.52
CA ILE A 95 -39.36 -22.88 -12.79
C ILE A 95 -39.06 -23.65 -11.49
N PRO A 96 -40.02 -24.41 -10.93
CA PRO A 96 -39.82 -25.16 -9.69
C PRO A 96 -39.14 -26.51 -9.96
N GLU A 97 -38.37 -26.99 -8.99
CA GLU A 97 -37.97 -28.40 -8.96
C GLU A 97 -39.19 -29.31 -8.70
N ALA A 98 -39.15 -30.54 -9.23
CA ALA A 98 -40.22 -31.51 -9.03
C ALA A 98 -40.45 -31.81 -7.54
N GLU A 99 -39.37 -31.91 -6.75
CA GLU A 99 -39.45 -32.13 -5.31
C GLU A 99 -40.18 -30.99 -4.57
N LEU A 100 -39.94 -29.73 -4.98
CA LEU A 100 -40.63 -28.58 -4.39
C LEU A 100 -42.14 -28.69 -4.60
N LEU A 101 -42.55 -29.02 -5.83
CA LEU A 101 -43.97 -29.20 -6.17
C LEU A 101 -44.61 -30.34 -5.38
N GLU A 102 -43.93 -31.48 -5.23
CA GLU A 102 -44.43 -32.60 -4.43
C GLU A 102 -44.63 -32.23 -2.96
N ASN A 103 -43.73 -31.43 -2.39
CA ASN A 103 -43.82 -30.98 -1.01
C ASN A 103 -44.98 -29.99 -0.81
N LEU A 104 -45.17 -29.05 -1.73
CA LEU A 104 -46.30 -28.12 -1.71
C LEU A 104 -47.66 -28.84 -1.82
N LEU A 105 -47.74 -29.88 -2.66
CA LEU A 105 -48.93 -30.72 -2.77
C LEU A 105 -49.29 -31.39 -1.43
N LYS A 106 -48.29 -31.97 -0.76
CA LYS A 106 -48.49 -32.61 0.56
C LYS A 106 -48.95 -31.60 1.60
N ILE A 107 -48.34 -30.41 1.64
CA ILE A 107 -48.70 -29.33 2.57
C ILE A 107 -50.16 -28.90 2.40
N ALA A 108 -50.59 -28.71 1.14
CA ALA A 108 -51.97 -28.37 0.83
C ALA A 108 -52.95 -29.51 1.19
N GLU A 109 -52.56 -30.77 0.95
CA GLU A 109 -53.39 -31.94 1.25
C GLU A 109 -53.66 -32.09 2.75
N VAL A 110 -52.66 -31.87 3.59
CA VAL A 110 -52.81 -31.96 5.05
C VAL A 110 -53.29 -30.67 5.71
N GLY A 111 -53.31 -29.56 4.97
CA GLY A 111 -53.66 -28.23 5.48
C GLY A 111 -52.67 -27.71 6.53
N LEU A 112 -51.37 -27.93 6.31
CA LEU A 112 -50.33 -27.58 7.29
C LEU A 112 -50.12 -26.06 7.43
N ALA A 113 -50.32 -25.32 6.34
CA ALA A 113 -50.19 -23.87 6.32
C ALA A 113 -51.13 -23.24 5.28
N ASP A 114 -51.56 -22.01 5.52
CA ASP A 114 -52.32 -21.23 4.55
C ASP A 114 -51.42 -20.49 3.54
N LYS A 115 -50.17 -20.22 3.91
CA LYS A 115 -49.14 -19.59 3.07
C LYS A 115 -47.83 -20.35 3.16
N VAL A 116 -47.23 -20.65 2.02
CA VAL A 116 -45.89 -21.26 1.98
C VAL A 116 -44.94 -20.37 1.20
N ARG A 117 -43.92 -19.88 1.89
CA ARG A 117 -42.78 -19.18 1.27
C ARG A 117 -41.69 -20.18 0.90
N VAL A 118 -41.07 -19.99 -0.26
CA VAL A 118 -40.07 -20.93 -0.81
C VAL A 118 -38.74 -20.24 -1.06
N ARG A 119 -37.63 -20.99 -0.98
CA ARG A 119 -36.31 -20.46 -1.36
C ARG A 119 -36.11 -20.53 -2.86
N MET A 120 -35.39 -19.54 -3.38
CA MET A 120 -35.09 -19.41 -4.80
C MET A 120 -33.60 -19.41 -5.10
N ALA A 121 -33.26 -19.86 -6.30
CA ALA A 121 -31.97 -19.66 -6.93
C ALA A 121 -32.17 -18.65 -8.07
N THR A 122 -31.58 -17.46 -7.93
CA THR A 122 -31.69 -16.39 -8.93
C THR A 122 -30.52 -16.45 -9.91
N TYR A 123 -30.83 -16.42 -11.21
CA TYR A 123 -29.84 -16.54 -12.29
C TYR A 123 -29.57 -15.19 -12.97
N TRP A 124 -28.37 -15.03 -13.50
CA TRP A 124 -27.86 -13.78 -14.07
C TRP A 124 -27.30 -13.99 -15.47
N LYS A 125 -27.78 -13.26 -16.48
CA LYS A 125 -27.37 -13.35 -17.91
C LYS A 125 -27.73 -14.67 -18.58
N THR A 126 -27.29 -15.81 -18.06
CA THR A 126 -27.53 -17.16 -18.60
C THR A 126 -27.96 -18.13 -17.50
N THR A 127 -28.44 -19.32 -17.88
CA THR A 127 -28.81 -20.40 -16.95
C THR A 127 -27.60 -21.06 -16.25
N GLU A 128 -26.38 -20.67 -16.60
CA GLU A 128 -25.14 -21.17 -15.97
C GLU A 128 -24.65 -20.30 -14.81
N HIS A 129 -25.10 -19.05 -14.73
CA HIS A 129 -24.62 -18.05 -13.79
C HIS A 129 -25.67 -17.79 -12.72
N VAL A 130 -25.31 -18.02 -11.46
CA VAL A 130 -26.20 -17.95 -10.31
C VAL A 130 -25.70 -16.91 -9.30
N VAL A 131 -26.65 -16.22 -8.66
CA VAL A 131 -26.36 -15.28 -7.57
C VAL A 131 -25.95 -16.04 -6.31
N VAL A 132 -24.86 -15.58 -5.69
CA VAL A 132 -24.30 -16.13 -4.46
C VAL A 132 -23.92 -15.00 -3.46
N PRO A 133 -24.03 -15.22 -2.13
CA PRO A 133 -24.87 -16.25 -1.52
C PRO A 133 -26.32 -16.09 -2.04
N PRO A 134 -27.09 -17.18 -2.15
CA PRO A 134 -28.40 -17.06 -2.79
C PRO A 134 -29.33 -16.21 -1.94
N GLU A 135 -30.23 -15.53 -2.62
CA GLU A 135 -31.11 -14.51 -2.07
C GLU A 135 -31.88 -15.00 -0.84
N GLU A 136 -32.01 -14.12 0.17
CA GLU A 136 -32.79 -14.41 1.38
C GLU A 136 -34.30 -14.19 1.18
N LEU A 137 -34.70 -13.58 0.06
CA LEU A 137 -36.09 -13.39 -0.31
C LEU A 137 -36.78 -14.76 -0.46
N ALA A 138 -38.00 -14.85 0.07
CA ALA A 138 -38.83 -16.04 -0.04
C ALA A 138 -40.26 -15.62 -0.42
N PRO A 139 -40.62 -15.67 -1.72
CA PRO A 139 -41.97 -15.35 -2.13
C PRO A 139 -42.94 -16.43 -1.67
N VAL A 140 -44.20 -16.04 -1.43
CA VAL A 140 -45.29 -16.98 -1.27
C VAL A 140 -45.54 -17.65 -2.62
N LEU A 141 -45.38 -18.98 -2.69
CA LEU A 141 -45.66 -19.75 -3.90
C LEU A 141 -46.97 -20.54 -3.78
N LEU A 142 -47.34 -21.00 -2.58
CA LEU A 142 -48.63 -21.66 -2.30
C LEU A 142 -49.49 -20.80 -1.37
N LEU A 143 -50.76 -20.63 -1.72
CA LEU A 143 -51.71 -19.78 -1.01
C LEU A 143 -53.08 -20.47 -0.85
N ASN A 144 -53.61 -20.48 0.36
CA ASN A 144 -55.01 -20.78 0.63
C ASN A 144 -55.86 -19.50 0.50
N VAL A 145 -56.59 -19.38 -0.62
CA VAL A 145 -57.34 -18.18 -1.00
C VAL A 145 -58.61 -17.95 -0.16
N GLN A 146 -58.99 -18.92 0.67
CA GLN A 146 -60.14 -18.79 1.57
C GLN A 146 -59.76 -18.06 2.86
N ASN A 147 -58.53 -18.23 3.32
CA ASN A 147 -58.06 -17.74 4.62
C ASN A 147 -57.13 -16.52 4.52
N CYS A 148 -56.70 -16.17 3.31
CA CYS A 148 -55.76 -15.09 3.05
C CYS A 148 -56.36 -14.01 2.15
N GLU A 149 -56.00 -12.75 2.40
CA GLU A 149 -56.37 -11.60 1.59
C GLU A 149 -55.12 -10.97 0.93
N HIS A 150 -55.22 -10.67 -0.37
CA HIS A 150 -54.11 -10.05 -1.11
C HIS A 150 -53.87 -8.61 -0.65
N ARG A 151 -52.62 -8.33 -0.24
CA ARG A 151 -52.18 -7.00 0.19
C ARG A 151 -51.39 -6.28 -0.90
N TYR A 152 -50.30 -6.88 -1.36
CA TYR A 152 -49.40 -6.25 -2.34
C TYR A 152 -48.55 -7.31 -3.06
N ILE A 153 -48.71 -7.43 -4.38
CA ILE A 153 -47.99 -8.40 -5.23
C ILE A 153 -48.09 -9.85 -4.69
N ARG A 154 -47.10 -10.31 -3.92
CA ARG A 154 -47.05 -11.64 -3.28
C ARG A 154 -47.09 -11.58 -1.75
N GLU A 155 -47.53 -10.46 -1.20
CA GLU A 155 -47.79 -10.28 0.22
C GLU A 155 -49.28 -10.41 0.53
N PHE A 156 -49.59 -11.22 1.55
CA PHE A 156 -50.95 -11.62 1.92
C PHE A 156 -51.15 -11.53 3.43
N ASP A 157 -52.25 -10.90 3.83
CA ASP A 157 -52.68 -10.84 5.23
C ASP A 157 -53.56 -12.06 5.57
N GLY A 158 -53.59 -12.45 6.86
CA GLY A 158 -54.36 -13.61 7.34
C GLY A 158 -53.64 -14.96 7.15
N GLY A 159 -54.24 -16.03 7.69
CA GLY A 159 -53.74 -17.41 7.58
C GLY A 159 -52.46 -17.75 8.36
N SER A 160 -52.18 -19.04 8.50
CA SER A 160 -50.91 -19.59 9.01
C SER A 160 -49.83 -19.60 7.92
N GLU A 161 -48.56 -19.40 8.30
CA GLU A 161 -47.44 -19.25 7.35
C GLU A 161 -46.27 -20.18 7.72
N ILE A 162 -45.65 -20.79 6.70
CA ILE A 162 -44.39 -21.52 6.83
C ILE A 162 -43.40 -21.10 5.74
N VAL A 163 -42.10 -21.23 6.03
CA VAL A 163 -41.00 -21.02 5.08
C VAL A 163 -40.29 -22.35 4.87
N LEU A 164 -40.24 -22.84 3.63
CA LEU A 164 -39.50 -24.06 3.30
C LEU A 164 -38.02 -23.75 3.11
N GLY A 165 -37.14 -24.56 3.71
CA GLY A 165 -35.71 -24.55 3.44
C GLY A 165 -35.37 -25.14 2.07
N ARG A 166 -34.10 -25.01 1.66
CA ARG A 166 -33.61 -25.48 0.35
C ARG A 166 -33.62 -27.00 0.23
N GLU A 167 -33.54 -27.70 1.35
CA GLU A 167 -33.66 -29.15 1.48
C GLU A 167 -35.04 -29.70 1.09
N HIS A 168 -36.02 -28.82 0.82
CA HIS A 168 -37.36 -29.20 0.37
C HIS A 168 -37.61 -28.82 -1.11
N GLY A 169 -36.56 -28.55 -1.86
CA GLY A 169 -36.58 -28.14 -3.26
C GLY A 169 -36.49 -26.62 -3.47
N LEU A 170 -36.04 -26.22 -4.65
CA LEU A 170 -35.81 -24.83 -5.04
C LEU A 170 -36.74 -24.33 -6.14
N LEU A 171 -36.96 -23.02 -6.15
CA LEU A 171 -37.55 -22.29 -7.25
C LEU A 171 -36.45 -21.60 -8.07
N HIS A 172 -36.31 -21.92 -9.35
CA HIS A 172 -35.32 -21.28 -10.23
C HIS A 172 -35.91 -20.00 -10.81
N HIS A 173 -35.33 -18.87 -10.45
CA HIS A 173 -35.80 -17.53 -10.82
C HIS A 173 -34.92 -16.95 -11.94
N LEU A 174 -35.51 -16.79 -13.13
CA LEU A 174 -34.83 -16.46 -14.39
C LEU A 174 -35.05 -15.00 -14.83
N SER A 175 -35.45 -14.13 -13.90
CA SER A 175 -35.80 -12.74 -14.22
C SER A 175 -34.67 -11.96 -14.88
N TYR A 176 -33.43 -12.27 -14.53
CA TYR A 176 -32.22 -11.66 -15.10
C TYR A 176 -31.51 -12.56 -16.12
N VAL A 177 -32.17 -13.56 -16.71
CA VAL A 177 -31.62 -14.42 -17.78
C VAL A 177 -32.18 -14.00 -19.13
N GLY A 178 -31.35 -13.67 -20.11
CA GLY A 178 -31.89 -13.19 -21.38
C GLY A 178 -30.92 -12.39 -22.24
N PRO A 179 -31.29 -12.11 -23.50
CA PRO A 179 -30.63 -11.08 -24.29
C PRO A 179 -30.82 -9.70 -23.64
N ASP A 180 -29.87 -8.79 -23.87
CA ASP A 180 -29.90 -7.45 -23.28
C ASP A 180 -31.22 -6.71 -23.61
N SER A 181 -31.75 -6.89 -24.82
CA SER A 181 -33.03 -6.30 -25.24
C SER A 181 -34.23 -6.72 -24.36
N ARG A 182 -34.25 -7.98 -23.88
CA ARG A 182 -35.30 -8.45 -22.95
C ARG A 182 -35.19 -7.73 -21.61
N ILE A 183 -33.99 -7.69 -21.05
CA ILE A 183 -33.76 -7.14 -19.70
C ILE A 183 -33.98 -5.62 -19.69
N GLU A 184 -33.53 -4.93 -20.74
CA GLU A 184 -33.78 -3.48 -20.90
C GLU A 184 -35.27 -3.18 -20.94
N LYS A 185 -36.03 -3.95 -21.72
CA LYS A 185 -37.48 -3.82 -21.83
C LYS A 185 -38.17 -4.08 -20.49
N LYS A 186 -37.83 -5.20 -19.85
CA LYS A 186 -38.41 -5.64 -18.58
C LYS A 186 -38.25 -4.58 -17.47
N ILE A 187 -37.05 -4.04 -17.32
CA ILE A 187 -36.76 -3.03 -16.27
C ILE A 187 -37.48 -1.71 -16.54
N LYS A 188 -37.66 -1.33 -17.81
CA LYS A 188 -38.48 -0.17 -18.20
C LYS A 188 -39.98 -0.40 -18.00
N GLY A 189 -40.42 -1.66 -18.04
CA GLY A 189 -41.81 -2.10 -17.91
C GLY A 189 -42.28 -2.39 -16.48
N TRP A 190 -41.37 -2.52 -15.50
CA TRP A 190 -41.72 -2.83 -14.11
C TRP A 190 -42.66 -1.81 -13.46
N SER A 191 -43.58 -2.32 -12.66
CA SER A 191 -44.49 -1.54 -11.81
C SER A 191 -43.75 -0.58 -10.86
N HIS A 192 -42.53 -0.95 -10.47
CA HIS A 192 -41.65 -0.24 -9.54
C HIS A 192 -40.36 0.28 -10.21
N LYS A 193 -40.38 0.55 -11.53
CA LYS A 193 -39.19 1.04 -12.28
C LYS A 193 -38.50 2.28 -11.68
N HIS A 194 -39.23 3.08 -10.89
CA HIS A 194 -38.72 4.28 -10.26
C HIS A 194 -37.76 4.00 -9.09
N GLU A 195 -37.68 2.74 -8.65
CA GLU A 195 -36.74 2.28 -7.62
C GLU A 195 -35.39 1.81 -8.21
N VAL A 196 -35.30 1.67 -9.54
CA VAL A 196 -34.08 1.22 -10.23
C VAL A 196 -33.01 2.30 -10.11
N LEU A 197 -31.82 1.92 -9.65
CA LEU A 197 -30.72 2.86 -9.46
C LEU A 197 -30.26 3.51 -10.76
N ASP A 198 -29.96 4.81 -10.66
CA ASP A 198 -29.33 5.56 -11.74
C ASP A 198 -28.03 4.86 -12.19
N ALA A 199 -27.80 4.83 -13.50
CA ALA A 199 -26.65 4.19 -14.15
C ALA A 199 -26.52 2.65 -14.00
N TRP A 200 -27.43 1.95 -13.30
CA TRP A 200 -27.38 0.49 -13.13
C TRP A 200 -27.20 -0.27 -14.45
N TRP A 201 -27.91 0.16 -15.50
CA TRP A 201 -27.82 -0.46 -16.82
C TRP A 201 -26.39 -0.48 -17.38
N ASN A 202 -25.70 0.66 -17.33
CA ASN A 202 -24.36 0.79 -17.89
C ASN A 202 -23.28 0.23 -16.96
N GLU A 203 -23.41 0.46 -15.66
CA GLU A 203 -22.38 0.12 -14.68
C GLU A 203 -22.46 -1.32 -14.17
N LYS A 204 -23.68 -1.88 -14.04
CA LYS A 204 -23.89 -3.23 -13.49
C LYS A 204 -24.24 -4.22 -14.59
N TRP A 205 -25.29 -3.97 -15.36
CA TRP A 205 -25.72 -4.93 -16.38
C TRP A 205 -24.70 -5.05 -17.52
N LEU A 206 -24.39 -3.96 -18.23
CA LEU A 206 -23.40 -3.96 -19.31
C LEU A 206 -21.95 -4.00 -18.78
N GLY A 207 -21.71 -3.46 -17.59
CA GLY A 207 -20.39 -3.45 -16.95
C GLY A 207 -19.88 -4.86 -16.60
N TRP A 208 -20.77 -5.75 -16.16
CA TRP A 208 -20.41 -7.12 -15.78
C TRP A 208 -19.77 -7.92 -16.92
N ASP A 209 -20.19 -7.68 -18.17
CA ASP A 209 -19.59 -8.34 -19.36
C ASP A 209 -18.12 -7.93 -19.59
N LYS A 210 -17.65 -6.85 -18.96
CA LYS A 210 -16.24 -6.39 -19.01
C LYS A 210 -15.46 -6.80 -17.76
N ASP A 211 -16.14 -6.82 -16.61
CA ASP A 211 -15.57 -7.17 -15.31
C ASP A 211 -16.53 -8.09 -14.52
N PRO A 212 -16.35 -9.42 -14.63
CA PRO A 212 -17.11 -10.40 -13.86
C PRO A 212 -16.95 -10.30 -12.34
N CYS A 213 -16.02 -9.48 -11.84
CA CYS A 213 -15.84 -9.21 -10.41
C CYS A 213 -16.84 -8.18 -9.86
N THR A 214 -17.67 -7.59 -10.73
CA THR A 214 -18.64 -6.56 -10.34
C THR A 214 -19.59 -7.09 -9.26
N GLN A 215 -19.64 -6.39 -8.13
CA GLN A 215 -20.50 -6.73 -7.01
C GLN A 215 -21.72 -5.81 -6.90
N ASN A 216 -22.65 -6.24 -6.05
CA ASN A 216 -23.87 -5.51 -5.69
C ASN A 216 -24.72 -5.18 -6.93
N LEU A 217 -25.18 -6.25 -7.58
CA LEU A 217 -25.70 -6.26 -8.95
C LEU A 217 -27.21 -6.04 -9.05
N HIS A 218 -27.94 -6.07 -7.93
CA HIS A 218 -29.39 -5.95 -7.97
C HIS A 218 -29.82 -4.51 -8.36
N PRO A 219 -30.84 -4.32 -9.23
CA PRO A 219 -31.27 -3.01 -9.71
C PRO A 219 -31.84 -2.06 -8.64
N THR A 220 -32.57 -2.58 -7.64
CA THR A 220 -33.17 -1.78 -6.56
C THR A 220 -32.55 -2.00 -5.18
N HIS A 221 -31.97 -3.18 -4.90
CA HIS A 221 -31.39 -3.55 -3.60
C HIS A 221 -29.97 -4.11 -3.77
N PRO A 222 -28.95 -3.31 -4.11
CA PRO A 222 -27.65 -3.80 -4.60
C PRO A 222 -27.05 -4.96 -3.80
N ILE A 223 -27.09 -4.89 -2.47
CA ILE A 223 -26.51 -5.88 -1.53
C ILE A 223 -27.19 -7.25 -1.64
N ALA A 224 -28.39 -7.35 -2.21
CA ALA A 224 -29.10 -8.62 -2.41
C ALA A 224 -28.35 -9.53 -3.39
N PHE A 225 -27.76 -8.98 -4.45
CA PHE A 225 -26.95 -9.74 -5.42
C PHE A 225 -25.48 -9.37 -5.26
N ARG A 226 -24.85 -9.92 -4.23
CA ARG A 226 -23.46 -9.57 -3.90
C ARG A 226 -22.50 -9.98 -4.99
N GLN A 227 -22.64 -11.20 -5.52
CA GLN A 227 -21.72 -11.77 -6.51
C GLN A 227 -22.41 -12.82 -7.39
N ILE A 228 -21.80 -13.14 -8.52
CA ILE A 228 -22.23 -14.17 -9.47
C ILE A 228 -21.18 -15.26 -9.53
N GLU A 229 -21.63 -16.50 -9.60
CA GLU A 229 -20.79 -17.67 -9.88
C GLU A 229 -21.36 -18.46 -11.04
N ARG A 230 -20.47 -19.01 -11.87
CA ARG A 230 -20.85 -19.97 -12.89
C ARG A 230 -20.80 -21.39 -12.35
N ARG A 231 -21.95 -22.08 -12.32
CA ARG A 231 -22.12 -23.42 -11.72
C ARG A 231 -22.67 -24.49 -12.67
N GLY A 232 -22.87 -24.14 -13.94
CA GLY A 232 -23.49 -25.02 -14.93
C GLY A 232 -25.02 -25.03 -14.82
N VAL A 233 -25.69 -25.68 -15.78
CA VAL A 233 -27.15 -25.70 -15.88
C VAL A 233 -27.74 -26.86 -15.05
N PRO A 234 -28.63 -26.61 -14.07
CA PRO A 234 -29.37 -27.66 -13.37
C PRO A 234 -30.23 -28.49 -14.33
N GLU A 235 -30.48 -29.76 -13.99
CA GLU A 235 -31.27 -30.68 -14.83
C GLU A 235 -32.67 -30.14 -15.13
N VAL A 236 -33.32 -29.49 -14.16
CA VAL A 236 -34.65 -28.87 -14.36
C VAL A 236 -34.64 -27.72 -15.37
N LEU A 237 -33.48 -27.11 -15.61
CA LEU A 237 -33.28 -26.07 -16.62
C LEU A 237 -32.66 -26.62 -17.92
N ALA A 238 -32.51 -27.95 -18.05
CA ALA A 238 -31.98 -28.55 -19.26
C ALA A 238 -32.90 -28.24 -20.46
N GLY A 239 -32.33 -27.61 -21.50
CA GLY A 239 -33.08 -27.20 -22.69
C GLY A 239 -33.80 -25.86 -22.56
N VAL A 240 -33.67 -25.15 -21.44
CA VAL A 240 -34.10 -23.75 -21.32
C VAL A 240 -33.07 -22.86 -22.04
N ASP A 241 -33.46 -22.28 -23.17
CA ASP A 241 -32.62 -21.37 -23.92
C ASP A 241 -32.65 -19.96 -23.30
N SER A 242 -31.49 -19.45 -22.91
CA SER A 242 -31.36 -18.08 -22.41
C SER A 242 -31.52 -17.01 -23.50
N GLY A 243 -31.52 -17.39 -24.78
CA GLY A 243 -31.54 -16.45 -25.91
C GLY A 243 -30.28 -15.58 -26.00
N ARG A 244 -29.22 -15.95 -25.26
CA ARG A 244 -27.91 -15.32 -25.25
C ARG A 244 -26.87 -16.36 -25.65
N GLU A 245 -26.06 -16.03 -26.65
CA GLU A 245 -24.91 -16.87 -27.00
C GLU A 245 -23.90 -16.84 -25.84
N VAL A 246 -23.52 -18.02 -25.36
CA VAL A 246 -22.41 -18.18 -24.42
C VAL A 246 -21.13 -18.18 -25.25
N PRO A 247 -20.19 -17.24 -25.04
CA PRO A 247 -18.94 -17.23 -25.80
C PRO A 247 -18.18 -18.54 -25.57
N GLU A 248 -17.49 -19.02 -26.60
CA GLU A 248 -16.61 -20.17 -26.39
C GLU A 248 -15.42 -19.76 -25.50
N PRO A 249 -14.95 -20.66 -24.61
CA PRO A 249 -13.69 -20.49 -23.92
C PRO A 249 -12.53 -20.29 -24.91
N PRO A 250 -11.42 -19.69 -24.48
CA PRO A 250 -10.26 -19.52 -25.34
C PRO A 250 -9.71 -20.88 -25.77
N HIS A 251 -9.26 -20.96 -27.02
CA HIS A 251 -8.61 -22.13 -27.58
C HIS A 251 -7.11 -21.89 -27.79
N PRO A 252 -6.28 -22.94 -27.80
CA PRO A 252 -4.89 -22.85 -28.18
C PRO A 252 -4.71 -22.16 -29.54
N ILE A 253 -3.76 -21.22 -29.65
CA ILE A 253 -3.37 -20.65 -30.94
C ILE A 253 -2.78 -21.73 -31.87
N LYS A 254 -2.82 -21.47 -33.18
CA LYS A 254 -2.43 -22.43 -34.24
C LYS A 254 -1.00 -22.98 -34.10
N ASN A 255 -0.10 -22.24 -33.48
CA ASN A 255 1.29 -22.64 -33.22
C ASN A 255 1.53 -22.72 -31.70
N TRP A 256 0.74 -23.54 -31.02
CA TRP A 256 0.88 -23.74 -29.57
C TRP A 256 2.30 -24.22 -29.21
N PRO A 257 3.01 -23.55 -28.28
CA PRO A 257 4.36 -23.93 -27.89
C PRO A 257 4.35 -25.21 -27.04
N SER A 258 5.49 -25.89 -26.96
CA SER A 258 5.70 -26.92 -25.94
C SER A 258 5.86 -26.25 -24.55
N ILE A 259 5.17 -26.77 -23.53
CA ILE A 259 5.09 -26.12 -22.21
C ILE A 259 5.62 -27.07 -21.13
N SER A 260 6.56 -26.58 -20.32
CA SER A 260 7.01 -27.21 -19.08
C SER A 260 6.45 -26.44 -17.89
N ILE A 261 5.68 -27.10 -17.02
CA ILE A 261 5.30 -26.51 -15.73
C ILE A 261 6.34 -26.90 -14.68
N VAL A 262 6.88 -25.92 -13.98
CA VAL A 262 7.83 -26.10 -12.86
C VAL A 262 7.14 -25.72 -11.56
N ILE A 263 7.01 -26.69 -10.65
CA ILE A 263 6.33 -26.55 -9.36
C ILE A 263 7.34 -26.73 -8.23
N PRO A 264 7.81 -25.66 -7.57
CA PRO A 264 8.58 -25.78 -6.34
C PRO A 264 7.69 -26.29 -5.20
N LEU A 265 8.18 -27.26 -4.45
CA LEU A 265 7.43 -27.96 -3.41
C LEU A 265 8.18 -27.96 -2.08
N TYR A 266 7.50 -27.49 -1.03
CA TYR A 266 7.95 -27.60 0.36
C TYR A 266 6.75 -27.80 1.29
N GLY A 267 6.33 -29.07 1.40
CA GLY A 267 5.15 -29.48 2.16
C GLY A 267 3.81 -29.03 1.56
N GLY A 268 2.71 -29.46 2.19
CA GLY A 268 1.35 -29.16 1.74
C GLY A 268 0.65 -30.27 0.96
N GLU A 269 0.35 -31.39 1.62
CA GLU A 269 -0.25 -32.57 1.00
C GLU A 269 -1.54 -32.29 0.23
N GLU A 270 -2.45 -31.49 0.78
CA GLU A 270 -3.69 -31.08 0.10
C GLU A 270 -3.45 -30.05 -1.00
N ASP A 271 -2.46 -29.18 -0.82
CA ASP A 271 -2.18 -28.11 -1.77
C ASP A 271 -1.60 -28.66 -3.08
N ILE A 272 -0.57 -29.51 -2.98
CA ILE A 272 0.01 -30.15 -4.18
C ILE A 272 -1.00 -31.07 -4.87
N ARG A 273 -1.86 -31.75 -4.10
CA ARG A 273 -2.92 -32.60 -4.65
C ARG A 273 -3.89 -31.77 -5.48
N ASP A 274 -4.42 -30.68 -4.92
CA ASP A 274 -5.36 -29.81 -5.63
C ASP A 274 -4.70 -29.13 -6.85
N CYS A 275 -3.44 -28.72 -6.73
CA CYS A 275 -2.67 -28.14 -7.83
C CYS A 275 -2.55 -29.14 -8.99
N LEU A 276 -2.07 -30.36 -8.74
CA LEU A 276 -1.92 -31.40 -9.75
C LEU A 276 -3.29 -31.87 -10.30
N GLU A 277 -4.32 -31.94 -9.47
CA GLU A 277 -5.68 -32.29 -9.91
C GLU A 277 -6.22 -31.25 -10.91
N SER A 278 -6.00 -29.96 -10.64
CA SER A 278 -6.43 -28.89 -11.55
C SER A 278 -5.75 -28.95 -12.92
N LEU A 279 -4.51 -29.44 -12.99
CA LEU A 279 -3.74 -29.57 -14.23
C LEU A 279 -4.17 -30.78 -15.08
N LYS A 280 -4.91 -31.76 -14.54
CA LYS A 280 -5.35 -32.95 -15.30
C LYS A 280 -6.17 -32.60 -16.54
N ASN A 281 -6.98 -31.55 -16.43
CA ASN A 281 -7.82 -31.07 -17.55
C ASN A 281 -7.02 -30.32 -18.62
N SER A 282 -5.70 -30.16 -18.43
CA SER A 282 -4.80 -29.42 -19.32
C SER A 282 -3.64 -30.27 -19.84
N LEU A 283 -3.59 -31.59 -19.56
CA LEU A 283 -2.46 -32.44 -19.94
C LEU A 283 -2.20 -32.50 -21.45
N ASP A 284 -3.22 -32.33 -22.28
CA ASP A 284 -3.10 -32.24 -23.74
C ASP A 284 -2.41 -30.95 -24.23
N LEU A 285 -2.32 -29.93 -23.36
CA LEU A 285 -1.63 -28.65 -23.64
C LEU A 285 -0.18 -28.64 -23.15
N LEU A 286 0.21 -29.62 -22.34
CA LEU A 286 1.47 -29.65 -21.61
C LEU A 286 2.42 -30.70 -22.18
N SER A 287 3.70 -30.36 -22.22
CA SER A 287 4.76 -31.31 -22.58
C SER A 287 5.24 -32.09 -21.36
N GLU A 288 5.34 -31.42 -20.21
CA GLU A 288 5.71 -32.03 -18.94
C GLU A 288 5.30 -31.18 -17.73
N ILE A 289 5.17 -31.84 -16.59
CA ILE A 289 5.04 -31.21 -15.28
C ILE A 289 6.24 -31.69 -14.45
N ILE A 290 7.00 -30.75 -13.90
CA ILE A 290 8.19 -30.99 -13.10
C ILE A 290 7.92 -30.46 -11.70
N VAL A 291 7.84 -31.35 -10.72
CA VAL A 291 7.72 -30.99 -9.31
C VAL A 291 9.11 -31.07 -8.70
N VAL A 292 9.58 -29.98 -8.10
CA VAL A 292 10.90 -29.92 -7.46
C VAL A 292 10.69 -29.88 -5.95
N ASP A 293 10.86 -31.03 -5.31
CA ASP A 293 10.79 -31.20 -3.87
C ASP A 293 12.05 -30.64 -3.20
N ASP A 294 11.91 -29.52 -2.51
CA ASP A 294 12.98 -28.82 -1.78
C ASP A 294 13.04 -29.28 -0.32
N LEU A 295 13.01 -30.60 -0.12
CA LEU A 295 13.06 -31.28 1.18
C LEU A 295 11.77 -31.12 2.00
N SER A 296 10.62 -31.45 1.42
CA SER A 296 9.31 -31.38 2.10
C SER A 296 9.30 -32.15 3.43
N PRO A 297 8.74 -31.56 4.50
CA PRO A 297 8.68 -32.20 5.81
C PRO A 297 7.54 -33.24 5.97
N ASP A 298 6.69 -33.40 4.96
CA ASP A 298 5.50 -34.27 4.95
C ASP A 298 5.47 -35.18 3.69
N ASN A 299 4.35 -35.84 3.41
CA ASN A 299 4.26 -36.78 2.28
C ASN A 299 3.98 -36.10 0.92
N SER A 300 4.09 -34.78 0.81
CA SER A 300 3.72 -34.06 -0.42
C SER A 300 4.46 -34.55 -1.66
N ALA A 301 5.76 -34.83 -1.54
CA ALA A 301 6.57 -35.37 -2.64
C ALA A 301 6.10 -36.77 -3.07
N GLN A 302 5.76 -37.63 -2.10
CA GLN A 302 5.20 -38.95 -2.38
C GLN A 302 3.83 -38.86 -3.06
N ILE A 303 2.96 -37.94 -2.60
CA ILE A 303 1.66 -37.71 -3.23
C ILE A 303 1.83 -37.28 -4.69
N ALA A 304 2.78 -36.37 -4.98
CA ALA A 304 3.08 -35.94 -6.34
C ALA A 304 3.55 -37.12 -7.23
N GLU A 305 4.39 -38.01 -6.70
CA GLU A 305 4.82 -39.24 -7.39
C GLU A 305 3.65 -40.20 -7.66
N GLU A 306 2.79 -40.43 -6.65
CA GLU A 306 1.64 -41.35 -6.74
C GLU A 306 0.56 -40.89 -7.73
N MET A 307 0.41 -39.58 -7.94
CA MET A 307 -0.52 -39.05 -8.94
C MET A 307 -0.09 -39.37 -10.39
N GLY A 308 1.18 -39.65 -10.63
CA GLY A 308 1.68 -40.20 -11.90
C GLY A 308 1.64 -39.25 -13.10
N ILE A 309 1.37 -37.96 -12.90
CA ILE A 309 1.32 -36.94 -13.98
C ILE A 309 2.53 -36.00 -14.00
N ALA A 310 3.39 -36.06 -12.99
CA ALA A 310 4.55 -35.17 -12.84
C ALA A 310 5.85 -35.95 -12.67
N HIS A 311 6.95 -35.38 -13.16
CA HIS A 311 8.30 -35.81 -12.85
C HIS A 311 8.77 -35.13 -11.57
N VAL A 312 9.00 -35.92 -10.51
CA VAL A 312 9.42 -35.38 -9.21
C VAL A 312 10.94 -35.42 -9.08
N LEU A 313 11.54 -34.25 -8.92
CA LEU A 313 12.96 -34.04 -8.63
C LEU A 313 13.11 -33.76 -7.15
N ARG A 314 13.90 -34.57 -6.43
CA ARG A 314 14.15 -34.39 -5.00
C ARG A 314 15.52 -33.77 -4.78
N ARG A 315 15.57 -32.72 -3.95
CA ARG A 315 16.81 -32.04 -3.60
C ARG A 315 17.38 -32.58 -2.29
N ASP A 316 18.70 -32.70 -2.22
CA ASP A 316 19.40 -33.18 -1.02
C ASP A 316 19.52 -32.11 0.08
N LYS A 317 19.25 -30.84 -0.27
CA LYS A 317 19.26 -29.70 0.64
C LYS A 317 18.12 -28.76 0.30
N ASN A 318 17.48 -28.22 1.33
CA ASN A 318 16.56 -27.10 1.17
C ASN A 318 17.38 -25.86 0.75
N GLY A 319 17.11 -25.34 -0.45
CA GLY A 319 17.75 -24.14 -0.99
C GLY A 319 16.80 -22.99 -1.22
N GLY A 320 15.53 -23.13 -0.85
CA GLY A 320 14.50 -22.13 -1.03
C GLY A 320 13.87 -22.11 -2.42
N PHE A 321 12.89 -21.23 -2.56
CA PHE A 321 12.05 -21.11 -3.76
C PHE A 321 12.87 -20.94 -5.05
N ALA A 322 13.80 -19.98 -5.07
CA ALA A 322 14.61 -19.67 -6.25
C ALA A 322 15.43 -20.89 -6.71
N ALA A 323 16.03 -21.62 -5.77
CA ALA A 323 16.85 -22.78 -6.10
C ALA A 323 16.01 -23.93 -6.67
N ALA A 324 14.82 -24.19 -6.10
CA ALA A 324 13.89 -25.19 -6.60
C ALA A 324 13.37 -24.84 -8.01
N CYS A 325 12.99 -23.57 -8.25
CA CYS A 325 12.61 -23.09 -9.57
C CYS A 325 13.73 -23.25 -10.59
N ASN A 326 14.97 -22.93 -10.23
CA ASN A 326 16.12 -23.01 -11.13
C ASN A 326 16.48 -24.46 -11.50
N ASP A 327 16.39 -25.41 -10.56
CA ASP A 327 16.56 -26.84 -10.87
C ASP A 327 15.48 -27.34 -11.83
N GLY A 328 14.23 -26.88 -11.64
CA GLY A 328 13.14 -27.18 -12.55
C GLY A 328 13.36 -26.59 -13.95
N LEU A 329 13.83 -25.35 -14.05
CA LEU A 329 14.19 -24.70 -15.32
C LEU A 329 15.34 -25.43 -16.04
N ALA A 330 16.31 -25.94 -15.29
CA ALA A 330 17.40 -26.75 -15.84
C ALA A 330 16.89 -28.07 -16.43
N ALA A 331 15.85 -28.66 -15.84
CA ALA A 331 15.22 -29.89 -16.31
C ALA A 331 14.17 -29.69 -17.43
N ALA A 332 13.57 -28.49 -17.52
CA ALA A 332 12.53 -28.14 -18.48
C ALA A 332 12.97 -28.31 -19.95
N LYS A 333 12.07 -28.78 -20.82
CA LYS A 333 12.33 -29.03 -22.25
C LYS A 333 11.38 -28.28 -23.17
N GLY A 334 10.30 -27.70 -22.63
CA GLY A 334 9.34 -26.91 -23.38
C GLY A 334 9.94 -25.59 -23.87
N ASP A 335 9.38 -25.05 -24.95
CA ASP A 335 9.68 -23.72 -25.47
C ASP A 335 9.31 -22.62 -24.46
N VAL A 336 8.27 -22.86 -23.65
CA VAL A 336 7.80 -21.99 -22.57
C VAL A 336 7.89 -22.73 -21.23
N THR A 337 8.44 -22.06 -20.23
CA THR A 337 8.43 -22.51 -18.82
C THR A 337 7.40 -21.71 -18.04
N VAL A 338 6.51 -22.41 -17.35
CA VAL A 338 5.56 -21.83 -16.40
C VAL A 338 6.04 -22.17 -14.99
N PHE A 339 6.48 -21.17 -14.23
CA PHE A 339 6.75 -21.33 -12.80
C PHE A 339 5.44 -21.20 -12.04
N LEU A 340 5.13 -22.18 -11.22
CA LEU A 340 3.81 -22.31 -10.59
C LEU A 340 3.92 -22.79 -9.15
N ASN A 341 3.43 -22.01 -8.19
CA ASN A 341 3.40 -22.41 -6.80
C ASN A 341 2.51 -23.65 -6.57
N SER A 342 2.92 -24.51 -5.65
CA SER A 342 2.19 -25.73 -5.27
C SER A 342 0.85 -25.48 -4.56
N ASP A 343 0.57 -24.26 -4.08
CA ASP A 343 -0.69 -23.86 -3.46
C ASP A 343 -1.63 -23.08 -4.41
N THR A 344 -1.55 -23.39 -5.70
CA THR A 344 -2.41 -22.84 -6.75
C THR A 344 -3.41 -23.85 -7.30
N ILE A 345 -4.50 -23.36 -7.90
CA ILE A 345 -5.43 -24.13 -8.73
C ILE A 345 -5.42 -23.43 -10.09
N VAL A 346 -5.15 -24.20 -11.15
CA VAL A 346 -4.94 -23.67 -12.50
C VAL A 346 -6.07 -24.11 -13.44
N PRO A 347 -7.09 -23.25 -13.62
CA PRO A 347 -8.10 -23.47 -14.64
C PRO A 347 -7.51 -23.55 -16.04
N ARG A 348 -8.06 -24.43 -16.88
CA ARG A 348 -7.63 -24.59 -18.27
C ARG A 348 -7.70 -23.29 -19.07
N SER A 349 -8.80 -22.55 -18.94
CA SER A 349 -8.98 -21.24 -19.61
C SER A 349 -7.94 -20.22 -19.17
N GLY A 350 -7.58 -20.22 -17.87
CA GLY A 350 -6.53 -19.38 -17.32
C GLY A 350 -5.15 -19.68 -17.93
N LEU A 351 -4.78 -20.96 -18.01
CA LEU A 351 -3.53 -21.38 -18.68
C LEU A 351 -3.52 -20.99 -20.16
N ILE A 352 -4.64 -21.19 -20.88
CA ILE A 352 -4.72 -20.84 -22.29
C ILE A 352 -4.53 -19.33 -22.51
N SER A 353 -5.26 -18.51 -21.76
CA SER A 353 -5.14 -17.05 -21.82
C SER A 353 -3.72 -16.57 -21.49
N LEU A 354 -3.07 -17.16 -20.48
CA LEU A 354 -1.73 -16.79 -20.06
C LEU A 354 -0.72 -17.00 -21.20
N ILE A 355 -0.72 -18.19 -21.81
CA ILE A 355 0.22 -18.53 -22.89
C ILE A 355 -0.10 -17.76 -24.17
N ASN A 356 -1.39 -17.57 -24.49
CA ASN A 356 -1.77 -16.71 -25.60
C ASN A 356 -1.24 -15.28 -25.42
N GLY A 357 -1.34 -14.73 -24.20
CA GLY A 357 -0.79 -13.42 -23.85
C GLY A 357 0.71 -13.32 -24.02
N LEU A 358 1.47 -14.36 -23.67
CA LEU A 358 2.92 -14.40 -23.89
C LEU A 358 3.27 -14.37 -25.39
N MET A 359 2.43 -14.98 -26.22
CA MET A 359 2.65 -15.13 -27.65
C MET A 359 2.09 -13.97 -28.48
N GLU A 360 1.51 -12.93 -27.86
CA GLU A 360 0.94 -11.76 -28.54
C GLU A 360 2.00 -10.94 -29.29
N ASP A 361 3.18 -10.73 -28.68
CA ASP A 361 4.26 -9.92 -29.23
C ASP A 361 5.63 -10.45 -28.76
N ALA A 362 6.63 -10.52 -29.64
CA ALA A 362 7.97 -11.01 -29.33
C ALA A 362 8.74 -10.15 -28.31
N ARG A 363 8.28 -8.92 -28.04
CA ARG A 363 8.83 -8.06 -26.97
C ARG A 363 8.40 -8.50 -25.58
N ILE A 364 7.34 -9.30 -25.44
CA ILE A 364 6.85 -9.79 -24.15
C ILE A 364 7.76 -10.92 -23.70
N GLY A 365 8.56 -10.67 -22.66
CA GLY A 365 9.50 -11.66 -22.12
C GLY A 365 8.92 -12.47 -20.96
N MET A 366 7.87 -11.95 -20.31
CA MET A 366 7.25 -12.60 -19.15
C MET A 366 5.80 -12.15 -19.01
N VAL A 367 4.94 -13.09 -18.62
CA VAL A 367 3.53 -12.81 -18.33
C VAL A 367 3.08 -13.40 -17.01
N GLY A 368 2.10 -12.77 -16.37
CA GLY A 368 1.48 -13.27 -15.15
C GLY A 368 -0.05 -13.14 -15.20
N PRO A 369 -0.79 -14.09 -14.61
CA PRO A 369 -2.24 -14.02 -14.51
C PRO A 369 -2.67 -13.13 -13.34
N VAL A 370 -3.94 -12.73 -13.33
CA VAL A 370 -4.58 -12.21 -12.12
C VAL A 370 -4.95 -13.36 -11.16
N SER A 371 -5.09 -13.03 -9.87
CA SER A 371 -5.39 -13.99 -8.80
C SER A 371 -6.19 -13.35 -7.66
N ASN A 372 -6.81 -14.18 -6.81
CA ASN A 372 -7.62 -13.75 -5.67
C ASN A 372 -6.80 -13.24 -4.48
N ALA A 373 -5.57 -13.73 -4.29
CA ALA A 373 -4.78 -13.49 -3.09
C ALA A 373 -3.28 -13.38 -3.43
N VAL A 374 -2.86 -12.21 -3.91
CA VAL A 374 -1.48 -11.95 -4.34
C VAL A 374 -1.14 -10.48 -4.08
N ALA A 375 0.14 -10.16 -3.88
CA ALA A 375 0.56 -8.77 -3.72
C ALA A 375 0.47 -7.98 -5.05
N TYR A 376 0.64 -6.65 -4.95
CA TYR A 376 0.72 -5.72 -6.08
C TYR A 376 -0.51 -5.73 -7.00
N TYR A 377 -0.28 -5.77 -8.32
CA TYR A 377 -1.29 -5.46 -9.35
C TYR A 377 -2.02 -6.69 -9.90
N GLN A 378 -1.62 -7.90 -9.47
CA GLN A 378 -2.25 -9.16 -9.90
C GLN A 378 -3.50 -9.51 -9.09
N GLN A 379 -3.80 -8.79 -7.99
CA GLN A 379 -4.96 -9.11 -7.17
C GLN A 379 -6.27 -8.62 -7.80
N VAL A 380 -7.23 -9.52 -7.91
CA VAL A 380 -8.63 -9.24 -8.26
C VAL A 380 -9.55 -9.83 -7.22
N ASN A 381 -10.74 -9.26 -7.08
CA ASN A 381 -11.77 -9.83 -6.22
C ASN A 381 -12.43 -11.01 -6.96
N ALA A 382 -12.08 -12.25 -6.59
CA ALA A 382 -12.65 -13.45 -7.18
C ALA A 382 -13.75 -14.01 -6.26
N PRO A 383 -15.04 -13.85 -6.60
CA PRO A 383 -16.15 -14.30 -5.77
C PRO A 383 -16.42 -15.80 -5.93
N VAL A 384 -15.46 -16.64 -5.55
CA VAL A 384 -15.53 -18.09 -5.74
C VAL A 384 -15.72 -18.80 -4.40
N SER A 385 -16.67 -19.75 -4.37
CA SER A 385 -16.98 -20.52 -3.15
C SER A 385 -16.43 -21.94 -3.12
N ASP A 386 -16.08 -22.52 -4.29
CA ASP A 386 -15.50 -23.85 -4.41
C ASP A 386 -14.67 -24.04 -5.71
N ALA A 387 -14.13 -25.24 -5.91
CA ALA A 387 -13.31 -25.58 -7.08
C ALA A 387 -14.02 -25.43 -8.43
N LYS A 388 -15.34 -25.72 -8.51
CA LYS A 388 -16.10 -25.55 -9.75
C LYS A 388 -16.33 -24.07 -10.04
N ALA A 389 -16.59 -23.28 -9.00
CA ALA A 389 -16.71 -21.83 -9.12
C ALA A 389 -15.39 -21.19 -9.60
N ILE A 390 -14.23 -21.75 -9.24
CA ILE A 390 -12.92 -21.31 -9.73
C ILE A 390 -12.80 -21.50 -11.25
N ASP A 391 -13.10 -22.68 -11.79
CA ASP A 391 -13.06 -22.94 -13.24
C ASP A 391 -14.08 -22.09 -14.01
N GLY A 392 -15.28 -21.95 -13.46
CA GLY A 392 -16.33 -21.09 -14.01
C GLY A 392 -15.87 -19.63 -14.11
N PHE A 393 -15.37 -19.08 -13.00
CA PHE A 393 -14.87 -17.71 -12.94
C PHE A 393 -13.71 -17.46 -13.91
N ALA A 394 -12.74 -18.36 -14.00
CA ALA A 394 -11.63 -18.22 -14.96
C ALA A 394 -12.12 -18.22 -16.41
N THR A 395 -13.13 -19.04 -16.71
CA THR A 395 -13.73 -19.05 -18.05
C THR A 395 -14.46 -17.75 -18.34
N ASP A 396 -15.23 -17.22 -17.39
CA ASP A 396 -15.93 -15.95 -17.60
C ASP A 396 -14.95 -14.77 -17.75
N LEU A 397 -13.89 -14.77 -16.94
CA LEU A 397 -12.83 -13.76 -17.01
C LEU A 397 -12.07 -13.84 -18.34
N SER A 398 -11.91 -15.03 -18.91
CA SER A 398 -11.25 -15.21 -20.21
C SER A 398 -11.98 -14.54 -21.38
N TRP A 399 -13.26 -14.22 -21.21
CA TRP A 399 -14.03 -13.45 -22.19
C TRP A 399 -13.87 -11.93 -22.05
N SER A 400 -13.20 -11.47 -20.99
CA SER A 400 -12.94 -10.06 -20.79
C SER A 400 -12.15 -9.50 -21.98
N LYS A 401 -12.63 -8.36 -22.50
CA LYS A 401 -11.95 -7.61 -23.58
C LYS A 401 -10.91 -6.63 -23.05
N LYS A 402 -10.52 -6.76 -21.78
CA LYS A 402 -9.50 -5.91 -21.18
C LYS A 402 -8.14 -6.29 -21.79
N PRO A 403 -7.40 -5.33 -22.39
CA PRO A 403 -6.12 -5.63 -23.02
C PRO A 403 -5.10 -6.08 -21.98
N SER A 404 -4.08 -6.82 -22.42
CA SER A 404 -2.89 -7.07 -21.61
C SER A 404 -2.21 -5.74 -21.26
N GLU A 405 -1.59 -5.69 -20.08
CA GLU A 405 -1.05 -4.44 -19.54
C GLU A 405 0.43 -4.61 -19.22
N ALA A 406 1.27 -3.75 -19.79
CA ALA A 406 2.69 -3.69 -19.47
C ALA A 406 2.89 -3.17 -18.03
N VAL A 407 3.64 -3.92 -17.23
CA VAL A 407 3.87 -3.64 -15.80
C VAL A 407 5.34 -3.74 -15.42
N SER A 408 5.73 -3.11 -14.32
CA SER A 408 7.09 -3.22 -13.77
C SER A 408 7.34 -4.50 -12.97
N MET A 409 6.28 -5.18 -12.53
CA MET A 409 6.36 -6.26 -11.53
C MET A 409 5.27 -7.32 -11.74
N LEU A 410 5.70 -8.58 -11.69
CA LEU A 410 4.86 -9.78 -11.64
C LEU A 410 5.34 -10.68 -10.51
N VAL A 411 4.44 -11.08 -9.63
CA VAL A 411 4.69 -11.94 -8.47
C VAL A 411 4.87 -13.38 -8.93
N GLY A 412 5.91 -14.04 -8.41
CA GLY A 412 6.37 -15.36 -8.84
C GLY A 412 5.44 -16.55 -8.51
N PHE A 413 4.19 -16.34 -8.05
CA PHE A 413 3.26 -17.43 -7.75
C PHE A 413 2.82 -18.20 -9.02
N CYS A 414 2.72 -17.47 -10.14
CA CYS A 414 2.47 -18.01 -11.46
C CYS A 414 3.01 -17.02 -12.50
N ILE A 415 4.07 -17.41 -13.21
CA ILE A 415 4.62 -16.64 -14.32
C ILE A 415 4.98 -17.57 -15.48
N ALA A 416 4.81 -17.10 -16.71
CA ALA A 416 5.24 -17.82 -17.91
C ALA A 416 6.28 -17.01 -18.69
N MET A 417 7.33 -17.69 -19.15
CA MET A 417 8.46 -17.09 -19.88
C MET A 417 8.96 -18.02 -20.98
N PRO A 418 9.55 -17.50 -22.08
CA PRO A 418 10.31 -18.32 -23.00
C PRO A 418 11.47 -18.99 -22.24
N THR A 419 11.61 -20.31 -22.37
CA THR A 419 12.59 -21.09 -21.61
C THR A 419 14.03 -20.62 -21.87
N ASP A 420 14.33 -20.26 -23.13
CA ASP A 420 15.66 -19.76 -23.50
C ASP A 420 15.97 -18.39 -22.89
N LEU A 421 14.96 -17.52 -22.75
CA LEU A 421 15.12 -16.23 -22.06
C LEU A 421 15.37 -16.43 -20.57
N ALA A 422 14.58 -17.28 -19.91
CA ALA A 422 14.76 -17.60 -18.50
C ALA A 422 16.17 -18.17 -18.23
N ARG A 423 16.68 -19.03 -19.11
CA ARG A 423 18.07 -19.55 -19.05
C ARG A 423 19.13 -18.49 -19.30
N HIS A 424 18.93 -17.64 -20.30
CA HIS A 424 19.86 -16.58 -20.65
C HIS A 424 20.05 -15.58 -19.49
N ILE A 425 18.94 -15.24 -18.82
CA ILE A 425 18.93 -14.38 -17.64
C ILE A 425 19.51 -15.07 -16.41
N GLY A 426 19.50 -16.41 -16.36
CA GLY A 426 20.03 -17.22 -15.26
C GLY A 426 18.98 -17.65 -14.22
N GLY A 427 17.68 -17.58 -14.56
CA GLY A 427 16.58 -17.93 -13.65
C GLY A 427 16.44 -16.95 -12.49
N PHE A 428 15.87 -17.40 -11.37
CA PHE A 428 15.69 -16.61 -10.14
C PHE A 428 17.02 -16.42 -9.40
N SER A 429 17.24 -15.25 -8.81
CA SER A 429 18.47 -15.01 -8.04
C SER A 429 18.49 -15.84 -6.74
N PRO A 430 19.57 -16.58 -6.46
CA PRO A 430 19.71 -17.35 -5.22
C PRO A 430 20.05 -16.49 -3.99
N GLU A 431 20.28 -15.19 -4.16
CA GLU A 431 20.70 -14.27 -3.08
C GLU A 431 19.62 -14.08 -2.00
N PHE A 432 18.36 -14.41 -2.32
CA PHE A 432 17.21 -14.25 -1.43
C PHE A 432 16.93 -15.48 -0.53
N GLY A 433 17.78 -16.51 -0.60
CA GLY A 433 17.69 -17.68 0.28
C GLY A 433 16.34 -18.39 0.17
N ALA A 434 15.57 -18.38 1.27
CA ALA A 434 14.30 -19.09 1.36
C ALA A 434 13.19 -18.53 0.43
N GLY A 435 13.32 -17.29 -0.05
CA GLY A 435 12.38 -16.64 -0.98
C GLY A 435 12.04 -15.19 -0.60
N MET A 436 11.11 -14.57 -1.31
CA MET A 436 10.78 -13.14 -1.33
C MET A 436 11.86 -12.23 -1.97
N TYR A 437 11.42 -11.38 -2.90
CA TYR A 437 12.21 -10.45 -3.75
C TYR A 437 12.97 -11.08 -4.92
N GLU A 438 13.05 -12.42 -5.03
CA GLU A 438 13.59 -13.08 -6.23
C GLU A 438 12.77 -12.81 -7.50
N ASP A 439 11.48 -12.56 -7.36
CA ASP A 439 10.57 -12.19 -8.44
C ASP A 439 10.73 -10.71 -8.81
N ASN A 440 10.87 -9.81 -7.83
CA ASN A 440 11.26 -8.41 -8.08
C ASN A 440 12.57 -8.34 -8.88
N GLU A 441 13.57 -9.10 -8.44
CA GLU A 441 14.88 -9.11 -9.05
C GLU A 441 14.87 -9.76 -10.45
N LEU A 442 14.10 -10.83 -10.65
CA LEU A 442 13.86 -11.39 -11.98
C LEU A 442 13.15 -10.39 -12.91
N CYS A 443 12.09 -9.72 -12.43
CA CYS A 443 11.37 -8.68 -13.18
C CYS A 443 12.29 -7.54 -13.63
N PHE A 444 13.24 -7.15 -12.78
CA PHE A 444 14.24 -6.14 -13.09
C PHE A 444 15.13 -6.59 -14.25
N ARG A 445 15.75 -7.77 -14.14
CA ARG A 445 16.68 -8.29 -15.16
C ARG A 445 16.02 -8.55 -16.51
N VAL A 446 14.77 -9.00 -16.53
CA VAL A 446 14.01 -9.18 -17.78
C VAL A 446 13.84 -7.83 -18.50
N GLN A 447 13.44 -6.78 -17.78
CA GLN A 447 13.27 -5.45 -18.37
C GLN A 447 14.59 -4.77 -18.71
N GLU A 448 15.66 -5.03 -17.95
CA GLU A 448 17.01 -4.53 -18.23
C GLU A 448 17.53 -5.01 -19.60
N LEU A 449 17.14 -6.21 -20.03
CA LEU A 449 17.40 -6.73 -21.37
C LEU A 449 16.49 -6.17 -22.48
N GLY A 450 15.53 -5.31 -22.12
CA GLY A 450 14.60 -4.65 -23.05
C GLY A 450 13.30 -5.40 -23.32
N TYR A 451 12.97 -6.43 -22.54
CA TYR A 451 11.68 -7.14 -22.64
C TYR A 451 10.59 -6.48 -21.79
N GLU A 452 9.34 -6.62 -22.22
CA GLU A 452 8.15 -6.15 -21.51
C GLU A 452 7.58 -7.27 -20.61
N LEU A 453 7.03 -6.90 -19.45
CA LEU A 453 6.28 -7.81 -18.57
C LEU A 453 4.79 -7.49 -18.70
N HIS A 454 3.95 -8.49 -18.95
CA HIS A 454 2.52 -8.24 -19.17
C HIS A 454 1.64 -8.95 -18.13
N LEU A 455 0.74 -8.16 -17.52
CA LEU A 455 -0.39 -8.67 -16.75
C LEU A 455 -1.52 -9.06 -17.69
N ILE A 456 -1.89 -10.33 -17.69
CA ILE A 456 -2.95 -10.88 -18.55
C ILE A 456 -4.27 -10.89 -17.77
N HIS A 457 -5.08 -9.85 -17.95
CA HIS A 457 -6.36 -9.69 -17.24
C HIS A 457 -7.38 -10.80 -17.53
N SER A 458 -7.27 -11.47 -18.68
CA SER A 458 -8.11 -12.60 -19.09
C SER A 458 -7.60 -13.97 -18.60
N ALA A 459 -6.47 -14.01 -17.90
CA ALA A 459 -5.90 -15.21 -17.32
C ALA A 459 -6.09 -15.20 -15.80
N PHE A 460 -6.78 -16.21 -15.25
CA PHE A 460 -6.97 -16.36 -13.81
C PHE A 460 -6.31 -17.65 -13.30
N VAL A 461 -5.55 -17.52 -12.22
CA VAL A 461 -5.04 -18.64 -11.43
C VAL A 461 -5.40 -18.41 -9.98
N TYR A 462 -6.11 -19.36 -9.36
CA TYR A 462 -6.51 -19.22 -7.97
C TYR A 462 -5.34 -19.57 -7.05
N HIS A 463 -5.09 -18.74 -6.06
CA HIS A 463 -3.99 -18.89 -5.10
C HIS A 463 -4.56 -19.00 -3.69
N LYS A 464 -4.18 -20.06 -2.95
CA LYS A 464 -4.69 -20.33 -1.60
C LYS A 464 -4.08 -19.43 -0.51
N GLY A 465 -3.15 -18.54 -0.86
CA GLY A 465 -2.68 -17.43 -0.02
C GLY A 465 -1.45 -17.72 0.85
N SER A 466 -0.27 -17.77 0.24
CA SER A 466 1.05 -17.82 0.91
C SER A 466 1.20 -18.96 1.93
N LYS A 467 0.51 -20.09 1.73
CA LYS A 467 0.56 -21.23 2.66
C LYS A 467 1.94 -21.89 2.64
N SER A 468 2.53 -22.01 1.45
CA SER A 468 3.90 -22.50 1.23
C SER A 468 4.92 -21.68 2.01
N ILE A 469 4.87 -20.35 1.90
CA ILE A 469 5.73 -19.40 2.64
C ILE A 469 5.55 -19.55 4.16
N ARG A 470 4.30 -19.61 4.66
CA ARG A 470 4.03 -19.76 6.09
C ARG A 470 4.51 -21.09 6.67
N ARG A 471 4.61 -22.15 5.85
CA ARG A 471 5.19 -23.45 6.24
C ARG A 471 6.72 -23.43 6.21
N ALA A 472 7.30 -22.81 5.19
CA ALA A 472 8.74 -22.78 4.97
C ALA A 472 9.47 -21.82 5.90
N ILE A 473 8.83 -20.72 6.30
CA ILE A 473 9.52 -19.59 6.95
C ILE A 473 8.82 -19.25 8.26
N ALA A 474 9.57 -19.38 9.37
CA ALA A 474 9.06 -19.11 10.72
C ALA A 474 8.66 -17.64 10.95
N ASN A 475 9.38 -16.69 10.32
CA ASN A 475 9.04 -15.27 10.34
C ASN A 475 9.10 -14.67 8.92
N PRO A 476 8.03 -14.82 8.12
CA PRO A 476 7.97 -14.33 6.75
C PRO A 476 8.25 -12.83 6.62
N LYS A 477 7.77 -12.03 7.57
CA LYS A 477 7.98 -10.58 7.56
C LYS A 477 9.44 -10.22 7.75
N ARG A 478 10.12 -10.82 8.72
CA ARG A 478 11.56 -10.59 8.93
C ARG A 478 12.37 -10.94 7.69
N LEU A 479 12.02 -12.03 7.00
CA LEU A 479 12.66 -12.39 5.74
C LEU A 479 12.36 -11.36 4.64
N MET A 480 11.12 -10.89 4.54
CA MET A 480 10.71 -9.85 3.60
C MET A 480 11.51 -8.56 3.85
N ASP A 481 11.59 -8.09 5.09
CA ASP A 481 12.31 -6.86 5.47
C ASP A 481 13.82 -7.01 5.21
N SER A 482 14.40 -8.18 5.53
CA SER A 482 15.82 -8.43 5.25
C SER A 482 16.11 -8.50 3.75
N ASN A 483 15.25 -9.16 2.98
CA ASN A 483 15.44 -9.35 1.54
C ASN A 483 15.09 -8.08 0.75
N ALA A 484 14.19 -7.24 1.26
CA ALA A 484 13.97 -5.89 0.76
C ALA A 484 15.27 -5.10 0.80
N LYS A 485 15.98 -5.13 1.93
CA LYS A 485 17.28 -4.47 2.06
C LYS A 485 18.34 -5.05 1.12
N VAL A 486 18.41 -6.38 0.98
CA VAL A 486 19.30 -7.02 0.00
C VAL A 486 18.99 -6.55 -1.42
N PHE A 487 17.71 -6.52 -1.80
CA PHE A 487 17.28 -6.06 -3.11
C PHE A 487 17.61 -4.58 -3.35
N GLU A 488 17.35 -3.74 -2.36
CA GLU A 488 17.73 -2.32 -2.39
C GLU A 488 19.24 -2.17 -2.54
N ASP A 489 20.06 -2.86 -1.75
CA ASP A 489 21.51 -2.76 -1.83
C ASP A 489 22.03 -3.19 -3.21
N LEU A 490 21.41 -4.19 -3.83
CA LEU A 490 21.74 -4.65 -5.18
C LEU A 490 21.37 -3.63 -6.28
N ARG A 491 20.24 -2.93 -6.16
CA ARG A 491 19.64 -2.16 -7.27
C ARG A 491 19.56 -0.65 -7.05
N ARG A 492 19.66 -0.16 -5.81
CA ARG A 492 19.56 1.27 -5.44
C ARG A 492 20.60 2.11 -6.18
N GLY A 493 21.83 1.61 -6.34
CA GLY A 493 22.89 2.32 -7.07
C GLY A 493 22.50 2.65 -8.51
N GLN A 494 21.66 1.83 -9.14
CA GLN A 494 21.19 2.01 -10.51
C GLN A 494 20.06 3.04 -10.62
N VAL A 495 19.20 3.15 -9.61
CA VAL A 495 18.20 4.23 -9.55
C VAL A 495 18.88 5.56 -9.24
N LEU A 496 19.81 5.57 -8.27
CA LEU A 496 20.56 6.77 -7.88
C LEU A 496 21.43 7.31 -9.00
N SER A 497 21.98 6.44 -9.86
CA SER A 497 22.74 6.89 -11.03
C SER A 497 21.84 7.43 -12.15
N GLY A 498 20.53 7.18 -12.08
CA GLY A 498 19.58 7.45 -13.16
C GLY A 498 19.65 6.43 -14.30
N TYR A 499 20.27 5.26 -14.07
CA TYR A 499 20.23 4.12 -15.01
C TYR A 499 18.81 3.56 -15.10
N ALA A 500 18.16 3.32 -13.97
CA ALA A 500 16.77 2.86 -13.90
C ALA A 500 15.86 3.97 -13.34
N SER A 501 14.64 4.09 -13.86
CA SER A 501 13.70 5.14 -13.42
C SER A 501 13.10 4.91 -12.02
N HIS A 502 12.97 3.65 -11.59
CA HIS A 502 12.45 3.20 -10.30
C HIS A 502 12.70 1.69 -10.16
N LEU A 503 12.45 1.12 -8.98
CA LEU A 503 12.48 -0.33 -8.76
C LEU A 503 11.13 -1.00 -9.10
N PRO A 504 11.12 -2.31 -9.44
CA PRO A 504 9.91 -3.13 -9.56
C PRO A 504 9.08 -3.07 -8.29
N GLY A 505 7.78 -2.82 -8.44
CA GLY A 505 6.84 -2.76 -7.32
C GLY A 505 6.66 -1.36 -6.70
N GLU A 506 7.57 -0.41 -6.94
CA GLU A 506 7.39 0.99 -6.50
C GLU A 506 6.31 1.71 -7.31
N ARG A 507 6.24 1.40 -8.61
CA ARG A 507 5.28 1.96 -9.56
C ARG A 507 4.78 0.91 -10.52
N ARG A 508 3.62 1.14 -11.11
CA ARG A 508 2.99 0.19 -12.02
C ARG A 508 3.63 0.20 -13.41
N ASP A 509 4.02 1.36 -13.90
CA ASP A 509 4.55 1.54 -15.26
C ASP A 509 5.91 0.86 -15.47
N PRO A 510 6.23 0.39 -16.69
CA PRO A 510 7.50 -0.27 -16.98
C PRO A 510 8.73 0.58 -16.69
N ILE A 511 9.82 -0.07 -16.29
CA ILE A 511 11.08 0.59 -15.94
C ILE A 511 11.75 1.14 -17.20
N ARG A 512 12.21 2.40 -17.13
CA ARG A 512 12.99 3.03 -18.20
C ARG A 512 14.47 2.97 -17.87
N PHE A 513 15.25 2.45 -18.81
CA PHE A 513 16.69 2.31 -18.69
C PHE A 513 17.47 3.34 -19.52
N ASN A 514 18.55 3.91 -18.96
CA ASN A 514 19.46 4.82 -19.63
C ASN A 514 20.91 4.30 -19.60
N PRO A 515 21.38 3.62 -20.66
CA PRO A 515 22.72 3.02 -20.70
C PRO A 515 23.88 3.97 -20.38
N ALA A 516 23.76 5.26 -20.72
CA ALA A 516 24.80 6.25 -20.41
C ALA A 516 24.96 6.53 -18.91
N ARG A 517 23.95 6.16 -18.11
CA ARG A 517 23.90 6.34 -16.65
C ARG A 517 24.18 5.05 -15.89
N HIS A 518 24.56 3.97 -16.58
CA HIS A 518 24.97 2.73 -15.91
C HIS A 518 26.11 3.03 -14.92
N PRO A 519 26.10 2.49 -13.67
CA PRO A 519 27.05 2.86 -12.63
C PRO A 519 28.51 2.83 -13.09
N ASP A 520 28.95 1.79 -13.80
CA ASP A 520 30.35 1.69 -14.26
C ASP A 520 30.73 2.75 -15.30
N ALA A 521 29.82 3.02 -16.25
CA ALA A 521 30.03 4.06 -17.26
C ALA A 521 30.07 5.45 -16.62
N LEU A 522 29.21 5.69 -15.63
CA LEU A 522 29.19 6.92 -14.85
C LEU A 522 30.50 7.09 -14.07
N ARG A 523 30.95 6.06 -13.34
CA ARG A 523 32.22 6.08 -12.59
C ARG A 523 33.42 6.37 -13.50
N GLN A 524 33.47 5.73 -14.67
CA GLN A 524 34.53 6.01 -15.64
C GLN A 524 34.50 7.48 -16.10
N SER A 525 33.32 8.00 -16.44
CA SER A 525 33.17 9.40 -16.84
C SER A 525 33.59 10.38 -15.72
N LEU A 526 33.20 10.09 -14.47
CA LEU A 526 33.61 10.88 -13.30
C LEU A 526 35.14 10.89 -13.15
N ARG A 527 35.81 9.74 -13.27
CA ARG A 527 37.29 9.67 -13.20
C ARG A 527 37.99 10.47 -14.30
N GLU A 528 37.42 10.51 -15.50
CA GLU A 528 37.96 11.30 -16.61
C GLU A 528 37.82 12.81 -16.32
N LYS A 529 36.63 13.25 -15.89
CA LYS A 529 36.39 14.63 -15.47
C LYS A 529 37.25 15.03 -14.25
N ALA A 530 37.44 14.14 -13.28
CA ALA A 530 38.27 14.35 -12.09
C ALA A 530 39.70 14.74 -12.44
N LYS A 531 40.30 14.07 -13.44
CA LYS A 531 41.66 14.37 -13.92
C LYS A 531 41.76 15.78 -14.51
N GLU A 532 40.71 16.27 -15.17
CA GLU A 532 40.68 17.62 -15.72
C GLU A 532 40.42 18.68 -14.64
N ALA A 533 39.49 18.41 -13.73
CA ALA A 533 39.11 19.28 -12.63
C ALA A 533 40.25 19.51 -11.62
N GLN A 534 41.06 18.47 -11.35
CA GLN A 534 42.19 18.49 -10.40
C GLN A 534 41.79 19.04 -9.02
N ILE A 535 40.90 18.33 -8.33
CA ILE A 535 40.37 18.72 -7.02
C ILE A 535 41.07 17.92 -5.91
N SER A 536 41.54 18.61 -4.87
CA SER A 536 42.09 18.03 -3.65
C SER A 536 41.04 17.97 -2.56
N LEU A 537 40.70 16.77 -2.08
CA LEU A 537 39.87 16.58 -0.90
C LEU A 537 40.70 16.80 0.36
N CYS A 538 40.24 17.67 1.26
CA CYS A 538 40.90 18.01 2.51
C CYS A 538 39.95 17.75 3.69
N MET A 539 40.35 16.86 4.59
CA MET A 539 39.51 16.42 5.71
C MET A 539 40.26 16.49 7.03
N ILE A 540 39.48 16.58 8.11
CA ILE A 540 39.93 16.33 9.48
C ILE A 540 39.14 15.14 10.02
N VAL A 541 39.75 14.34 10.87
CA VAL A 541 39.08 13.16 11.45
C VAL A 541 39.46 12.95 12.91
N ARG A 542 38.53 12.37 13.67
CA ARG A 542 38.75 11.89 15.03
C ARG A 542 37.70 10.88 15.46
N ASP A 543 38.11 9.63 15.69
CA ASP A 543 37.24 8.57 16.23
C ASP A 543 35.99 8.27 15.36
N GLU A 544 36.17 8.04 14.06
CA GLU A 544 35.10 7.90 13.04
C GLU A 544 35.10 6.52 12.34
N GLU A 545 35.54 5.46 13.02
CA GLU A 545 35.58 4.09 12.47
C GLU A 545 34.24 3.63 11.88
N ARG A 546 33.13 4.15 12.43
CA ARG A 546 31.75 3.81 12.03
C ARG A 546 31.39 4.29 10.61
N VAL A 547 31.87 5.46 10.20
CA VAL A 547 31.34 6.18 9.02
C VAL A 547 32.39 6.46 7.95
N ILE A 548 33.68 6.39 8.30
CA ILE A 548 34.77 6.81 7.40
C ILE A 548 34.83 5.99 6.09
N ARG A 549 34.37 4.73 6.09
CA ARG A 549 34.31 3.89 4.88
C ARG A 549 33.31 4.42 3.87
N ASP A 550 32.10 4.75 4.33
CA ASP A 550 31.03 5.27 3.48
C ASP A 550 31.42 6.66 2.95
N CYS A 551 32.01 7.48 3.81
CA CYS A 551 32.55 8.79 3.44
C CYS A 551 33.55 8.66 2.29
N LEU A 552 34.67 7.96 2.49
CA LEU A 552 35.72 7.88 1.48
C LEU A 552 35.33 7.06 0.25
N GLY A 553 34.51 6.04 0.40
CA GLY A 553 33.95 5.27 -0.72
C GLY A 553 33.14 6.14 -1.69
N SER A 554 32.44 7.17 -1.18
CA SER A 554 31.71 8.13 -2.01
C SER A 554 32.59 9.11 -2.78
N THR A 555 33.89 9.18 -2.48
CA THR A 555 34.83 10.20 -3.00
C THR A 555 35.85 9.66 -4.01
N GLU A 556 35.99 8.34 -4.11
CA GLU A 556 37.11 7.68 -4.79
C GLU A 556 37.24 8.05 -6.28
N ASP A 557 36.12 8.25 -6.97
CA ASP A 557 36.09 8.49 -8.41
C ASP A 557 36.23 9.98 -8.79
N ILE A 558 36.36 10.88 -7.82
CA ILE A 558 36.08 12.32 -8.00
C ILE A 558 37.28 13.21 -7.66
N PHE A 559 38.08 12.82 -6.67
CA PHE A 559 39.23 13.62 -6.23
C PHE A 559 40.54 12.97 -6.64
N THR A 560 41.43 13.78 -7.21
CA THR A 560 42.76 13.32 -7.66
C THR A 560 43.77 13.27 -6.52
N GLU A 561 43.47 13.93 -5.40
CA GLU A 561 44.30 13.98 -4.20
C GLU A 561 43.39 14.01 -2.97
N ARG A 562 43.74 13.26 -1.93
CA ARG A 562 42.99 13.20 -0.67
C ARG A 562 43.95 13.37 0.50
N ILE A 563 43.82 14.46 1.24
CA ILE A 563 44.65 14.84 2.39
C ILE A 563 43.78 14.81 3.64
N ILE A 564 44.13 13.96 4.59
CA ILE A 564 43.36 13.75 5.81
C ILE A 564 44.25 14.04 7.01
N VAL A 565 43.76 14.89 7.91
CA VAL A 565 44.44 15.21 9.17
C VAL A 565 43.74 14.52 10.33
N ASP A 566 44.40 13.51 10.90
CA ASP A 566 43.97 12.88 12.14
C ASP A 566 44.34 13.76 13.33
N THR A 567 43.35 14.04 14.19
CA THR A 567 43.53 14.92 15.36
C THR A 567 43.68 14.15 16.68
N GLY A 568 44.13 12.89 16.59
CA GLY A 568 44.37 11.99 17.72
C GLY A 568 43.25 10.98 17.93
N SER A 569 42.89 10.22 16.89
CA SER A 569 41.97 9.08 16.98
C SER A 569 42.52 7.97 17.89
N LYS A 570 41.62 7.25 18.54
CA LYS A 570 41.87 6.15 19.48
C LYS A 570 41.18 4.85 19.08
N ASP A 571 40.29 4.90 18.11
CA ASP A 571 39.58 3.76 17.53
C ASP A 571 40.30 3.23 16.26
N GLY A 572 39.63 2.39 15.47
CA GLY A 572 40.16 1.82 14.23
C GLY A 572 40.32 2.79 13.05
N THR A 573 39.97 4.08 13.19
CA THR A 573 39.94 5.06 12.08
C THR A 573 41.24 5.11 11.30
N LEU A 574 42.38 5.27 11.99
CA LEU A 574 43.70 5.37 11.35
C LEU A 574 44.06 4.11 10.57
N ALA A 575 43.71 2.92 11.10
CA ALA A 575 43.95 1.66 10.43
C ALA A 575 43.12 1.55 9.14
N ILE A 576 41.88 2.02 9.13
CA ILE A 576 41.02 2.02 7.94
C ILE A 576 41.62 2.93 6.86
N LEU A 577 41.98 4.17 7.24
CA LEU A 577 42.57 5.14 6.32
C LEU A 577 43.83 4.61 5.64
N GLN A 578 44.72 3.97 6.40
CA GLN A 578 46.02 3.49 5.90
C GLN A 578 45.93 2.20 5.08
N ASN A 579 44.97 1.31 5.39
CA ASN A 579 44.91 -0.02 4.78
C ASN A 579 43.91 -0.11 3.63
N GLU A 580 42.85 0.70 3.62
CA GLU A 580 41.72 0.54 2.69
C GLU A 580 41.67 1.62 1.60
N PHE A 581 42.34 2.77 1.78
CA PHE A 581 42.21 3.92 0.87
C PHE A 581 43.56 4.51 0.44
N ASP A 582 43.61 5.03 -0.79
CA ASP A 582 44.75 5.82 -1.29
C ASP A 582 44.62 7.29 -0.86
N VAL A 583 45.11 7.58 0.35
CA VAL A 583 45.01 8.88 1.02
C VAL A 583 46.36 9.28 1.66
N THR A 584 46.63 10.58 1.74
CA THR A 584 47.73 11.11 2.53
C THR A 584 47.24 11.45 3.93
N VAL A 585 47.63 10.64 4.91
CA VAL A 585 47.29 10.87 6.33
C VAL A 585 48.39 11.68 7.02
N ARG A 586 48.00 12.70 7.78
CA ARG A 586 48.88 13.49 8.64
C ARG A 586 48.31 13.48 10.04
N GLU A 587 49.16 13.36 11.05
CA GLU A 587 48.74 13.38 12.45
C GLU A 587 49.03 14.75 13.09
N MET A 588 48.14 15.20 13.96
CA MET A 588 48.38 16.35 14.84
C MET A 588 47.67 16.17 16.18
N GLU A 589 48.21 16.77 17.24
CA GLU A 589 47.46 16.87 18.50
C GLU A 589 46.29 17.86 18.33
N TRP A 590 45.15 17.55 18.95
CA TRP A 590 43.96 18.40 18.89
C TRP A 590 44.25 19.83 19.37
N PRO A 591 44.18 20.85 18.49
CA PRO A 591 44.71 22.19 18.78
C PRO A 591 43.69 23.11 19.46
N GLU A 592 42.60 22.57 20.00
CA GLU A 592 41.45 23.35 20.52
C GLU A 592 40.92 24.38 19.50
N SER A 593 40.94 24.01 18.21
CA SER A 593 40.47 24.84 17.10
C SER A 593 40.24 23.98 15.84
N PHE A 594 39.00 23.96 15.34
CA PHE A 594 38.67 23.33 14.07
C PHE A 594 39.37 24.03 12.89
N ALA A 595 39.43 25.37 12.90
CA ALA A 595 40.16 26.14 11.87
C ALA A 595 41.63 25.73 11.75
N LEU A 596 42.35 25.55 12.87
CA LEU A 596 43.76 25.15 12.82
C LEU A 596 43.93 23.75 12.21
N ALA A 597 43.04 22.81 12.54
CA ALA A 597 43.04 21.48 11.94
C ALA A 597 42.69 21.53 10.44
N ARG A 598 41.69 22.32 10.03
CA ARG A 598 41.31 22.53 8.62
C ARG A 598 42.44 23.18 7.82
N ASN A 599 43.10 24.19 8.38
CA ASN A 599 44.26 24.83 7.77
C ASN A 599 45.41 23.83 7.56
N LYS A 600 45.61 22.90 8.49
CA LYS A 600 46.59 21.81 8.33
C LYS A 600 46.24 20.86 7.18
N SER A 601 44.94 20.63 6.94
CA SER A 601 44.46 19.74 5.88
C SER A 601 44.63 20.34 4.48
N ILE A 602 44.47 21.65 4.33
CA ILE A 602 44.65 22.34 3.04
C ILE A 602 46.13 22.68 2.75
N GLU A 603 46.99 22.64 3.77
CA GLU A 603 48.42 22.90 3.61
C GLU A 603 49.07 21.91 2.62
N GLY A 604 49.63 22.41 1.52
CA GLY A 604 50.30 21.58 0.53
C GLY A 604 49.36 20.77 -0.38
N ALA A 605 48.06 21.07 -0.39
CA ALA A 605 47.15 20.60 -1.44
C ALA A 605 47.66 21.07 -2.82
N SER A 606 47.68 20.17 -3.80
CA SER A 606 48.26 20.40 -5.13
C SER A 606 47.23 20.63 -6.24
N GLY A 607 45.96 20.32 -5.98
CA GLY A 607 44.86 20.53 -6.92
C GLY A 607 44.62 22.01 -7.22
N LYS A 608 44.03 22.29 -8.39
CA LYS A 608 43.55 23.63 -8.78
C LYS A 608 42.42 24.10 -7.87
N TRP A 609 41.65 23.15 -7.37
CA TRP A 609 40.56 23.34 -6.44
C TRP A 609 40.75 22.52 -5.18
N ILE A 610 40.23 23.02 -4.08
CA ILE A 610 40.17 22.35 -2.79
C ILE A 610 38.70 22.08 -2.49
N PHE A 611 38.41 20.84 -2.10
CA PHE A 611 37.14 20.43 -1.54
C PHE A 611 37.34 20.01 -0.10
N TRP A 612 36.45 20.37 0.81
CA TRP A 612 36.53 19.87 2.19
C TRP A 612 35.27 19.14 2.62
N MET A 613 35.44 18.06 3.38
CA MET A 613 34.36 17.25 3.93
C MET A 613 34.60 16.96 5.41
N ASP A 614 33.50 16.73 6.14
CA ASP A 614 33.53 16.08 7.45
C ASP A 614 33.59 14.56 7.25
N ALA A 615 34.02 13.82 8.27
CA ALA A 615 34.25 12.37 8.17
C ALA A 615 32.95 11.53 8.13
N ASP A 616 31.82 12.15 8.44
CA ASP A 616 30.46 11.62 8.44
C ASP A 616 29.62 12.13 7.24
N ASP A 617 30.25 12.86 6.32
CA ASP A 617 29.67 13.33 5.06
C ASP A 617 29.78 12.24 3.96
N VAL A 618 28.77 12.14 3.10
CA VAL A 618 28.73 11.28 1.91
C VAL A 618 28.37 12.15 0.69
N LEU A 619 29.05 11.90 -0.44
CA LEU A 619 28.84 12.65 -1.68
C LEU A 619 28.04 11.84 -2.72
N PRO A 620 26.80 12.24 -3.06
CA PRO A 620 26.05 11.59 -4.14
C PRO A 620 26.74 11.73 -5.50
N SER A 621 26.64 10.70 -6.34
CA SER A 621 27.27 10.67 -7.68
C SER A 621 26.79 11.79 -8.62
N TRP A 622 25.51 12.16 -8.56
CA TRP A 622 24.99 13.29 -9.34
C TRP A 622 25.56 14.63 -8.86
N SER A 623 25.80 14.77 -7.56
CA SER A 623 26.38 15.96 -6.94
C SER A 623 27.86 16.08 -7.31
N ALA A 624 28.57 14.95 -7.28
CA ALA A 624 29.93 14.82 -7.76
C ALA A 624 30.10 15.26 -9.22
N GLU A 625 29.20 14.85 -10.11
CA GLU A 625 29.24 15.26 -11.51
C GLU A 625 29.17 16.78 -11.66
N ARG A 626 28.25 17.43 -10.92
CA ARG A 626 28.10 18.90 -10.93
C ARG A 626 29.31 19.62 -10.35
N ILE A 627 29.93 19.07 -9.31
CA ILE A 627 31.17 19.60 -8.70
C ILE A 627 32.31 19.57 -9.72
N LEU A 628 32.48 18.45 -10.43
CA LEU A 628 33.50 18.31 -11.46
C LEU A 628 33.26 19.27 -12.62
N ASP A 629 32.02 19.32 -13.14
CA ASP A 629 31.67 20.22 -14.24
C ASP A 629 31.89 21.70 -13.86
N ALA A 630 31.54 22.08 -12.63
CA ALA A 630 31.81 23.43 -12.12
C ALA A 630 33.30 23.72 -12.04
N ALA A 631 34.10 22.81 -11.49
CA ALA A 631 35.55 22.99 -11.38
C ALA A 631 36.25 23.11 -12.75
N ILE A 632 35.74 22.40 -13.77
CA ILE A 632 36.25 22.44 -15.16
C ILE A 632 35.85 23.74 -15.87
N THR A 633 34.58 24.15 -15.74
CA THR A 633 34.00 25.23 -16.58
C THR A 633 34.00 26.60 -15.92
N ALA A 634 34.28 26.68 -14.61
CA ALA A 634 34.28 27.93 -13.85
C ALA A 634 35.22 28.98 -14.45
N PRO A 635 34.73 30.20 -14.74
CA PRO A 635 35.57 31.33 -15.11
C PRO A 635 36.63 31.65 -14.05
N GLU A 636 37.74 32.28 -14.45
CA GLU A 636 38.86 32.59 -13.55
C GLU A 636 38.46 33.47 -12.35
N TRP A 637 37.48 34.37 -12.53
CA TRP A 637 36.99 35.25 -11.46
C TRP A 637 36.12 34.53 -10.42
N VAL A 638 35.67 33.30 -10.67
CA VAL A 638 34.94 32.49 -9.68
C VAL A 638 35.96 31.78 -8.80
N VAL A 639 36.00 32.12 -7.51
CA VAL A 639 36.99 31.61 -6.54
C VAL A 639 36.43 30.55 -5.61
N GLY A 640 35.12 30.34 -5.58
CA GLY A 640 34.50 29.28 -4.80
C GLY A 640 33.05 29.03 -5.13
N PHE A 641 32.57 27.88 -4.67
CA PHE A 641 31.20 27.43 -4.80
C PHE A 641 30.61 27.10 -3.44
N VAL A 642 29.44 27.68 -3.18
CA VAL A 642 28.55 27.28 -2.10
C VAL A 642 27.90 25.96 -2.50
N ILE A 643 28.14 24.93 -1.70
CA ILE A 643 27.49 23.63 -1.81
C ILE A 643 26.87 23.34 -0.45
N PRO A 644 25.56 23.16 -0.39
CA PRO A 644 24.86 22.83 0.85
C PRO A 644 25.26 21.47 1.41
N VAL A 645 25.22 21.38 2.73
CA VAL A 645 25.19 20.12 3.48
C VAL A 645 23.75 19.88 3.90
N GLN A 646 23.23 18.69 3.63
CA GLN A 646 21.88 18.29 4.01
C GLN A 646 21.94 17.20 5.08
N PHE A 647 21.36 17.51 6.23
CA PHE A 647 21.16 16.55 7.31
C PHE A 647 20.01 15.63 6.93
N VAL A 648 20.26 14.32 6.92
CA VAL A 648 19.21 13.32 6.67
C VAL A 648 18.57 13.01 8.02
N GLU A 649 17.50 13.73 8.36
CA GLU A 649 16.79 13.59 9.64
C GLU A 649 15.66 12.55 9.55
N ASP A 650 15.18 12.23 8.34
CA ASP A 650 14.16 11.20 8.07
C ASP A 650 14.50 10.32 6.84
N GLU A 651 13.82 9.18 6.72
CA GLU A 651 13.97 8.23 5.61
C GLU A 651 13.61 8.84 4.24
N MET A 652 12.92 9.98 4.23
CA MET A 652 12.50 10.68 3.02
C MET A 652 13.54 11.69 2.52
N GLY A 653 14.69 11.79 3.20
CA GLY A 653 15.78 12.69 2.81
C GLY A 653 15.51 14.16 3.16
N ASN A 654 14.51 14.45 4.00
CA ASN A 654 14.27 15.80 4.48
C ASN A 654 15.17 16.11 5.68
N GLY A 655 15.45 17.40 5.86
CA GLY A 655 16.15 17.90 7.02
C GLY A 655 16.75 19.27 6.79
N THR A 656 17.49 19.73 7.80
CA THR A 656 18.14 21.04 7.75
C THR A 656 19.17 21.07 6.62
N ARG A 657 19.14 22.12 5.81
CA ARG A 657 20.17 22.39 4.80
C ARG A 657 21.03 23.55 5.27
N VAL A 658 22.36 23.39 5.23
CA VAL A 658 23.32 24.40 5.67
C VAL A 658 24.27 24.72 4.53
N ASP A 659 24.32 25.98 4.11
CA ASP A 659 25.21 26.42 3.05
C ASP A 659 26.66 26.56 3.52
N HIS A 660 27.57 25.83 2.88
CA HIS A 660 29.01 25.95 3.10
C HIS A 660 29.73 26.25 1.78
N VAL A 661 30.83 27.00 1.83
CA VAL A 661 31.78 27.03 0.70
C VAL A 661 32.60 25.75 0.78
N LYS A 662 32.14 24.67 0.13
CA LYS A 662 32.83 23.37 0.15
C LYS A 662 33.89 23.24 -0.94
N LEU A 663 33.71 23.90 -2.09
CA LEU A 663 34.67 23.89 -3.21
C LEU A 663 35.26 25.29 -3.42
N PHE A 664 36.58 25.45 -3.44
CA PHE A 664 37.22 26.75 -3.70
C PHE A 664 38.57 26.62 -4.39
N ARG A 665 38.99 27.66 -5.12
CA ARG A 665 40.28 27.65 -5.83
C ARG A 665 41.42 27.58 -4.84
N ASN A 666 42.46 26.84 -5.17
CA ASN A 666 43.68 26.77 -4.38
C ASN A 666 44.52 28.05 -4.58
N LEU A 667 44.26 29.08 -3.77
CA LEU A 667 44.91 30.39 -3.85
C LEU A 667 45.92 30.58 -2.70
N PRO A 668 47.00 31.36 -2.91
CA PRO A 668 47.90 31.72 -1.82
C PRO A 668 47.20 32.53 -0.71
N GLY A 669 47.48 32.20 0.55
CA GLY A 669 46.98 32.95 1.71
C GLY A 669 45.55 32.63 2.14
N LEU A 670 45.00 31.49 1.70
CA LEU A 670 43.74 30.98 2.20
C LEU A 670 43.88 30.45 3.63
N GLU A 671 42.91 30.80 4.48
CA GLU A 671 42.92 30.44 5.90
C GLU A 671 41.48 30.38 6.44
N PHE A 672 41.13 29.24 7.05
CA PHE A 672 39.95 29.11 7.89
C PHE A 672 40.15 29.90 9.18
N GLU A 673 39.11 30.62 9.62
CA GLU A 673 39.10 31.38 10.87
C GLU A 673 37.99 30.93 11.83
N GLY A 674 38.23 31.03 13.13
CA GLY A 674 37.30 30.66 14.20
C GLY A 674 37.55 29.28 14.80
N ARG A 675 37.43 29.16 16.12
CA ARG A 675 37.76 27.90 16.81
C ARG A 675 36.73 26.80 16.57
N ILE A 676 35.49 27.20 16.30
CA ILE A 676 34.34 26.35 15.99
C ILE A 676 33.43 27.09 15.02
N HIS A 677 32.69 26.36 14.18
CA HIS A 677 31.94 26.93 13.04
C HIS A 677 32.85 27.72 12.10
N GLU A 678 34.05 27.19 11.84
CA GLU A 678 35.13 27.83 11.10
C GLU A 678 34.72 28.25 9.68
N GLN A 679 35.22 29.38 9.23
CA GLN A 679 34.85 29.97 7.94
C GLN A 679 36.09 30.24 7.08
N ILE A 680 36.04 29.81 5.81
CA ILE A 680 37.04 30.14 4.77
C ILE A 680 36.68 31.43 4.01
N LEU A 681 35.46 31.94 4.21
CA LEU A 681 34.86 33.02 3.44
C LEU A 681 35.68 34.33 3.54
N GLY A 682 36.23 34.62 4.71
CA GLY A 682 37.03 35.82 4.97
C GLY A 682 38.27 35.90 4.08
N SER A 683 39.06 34.81 3.98
CA SER A 683 40.25 34.77 3.12
C SER A 683 39.90 34.75 1.63
N LEU A 684 38.83 34.04 1.24
CA LEU A 684 38.39 34.01 -0.16
C LEU A 684 37.94 35.39 -0.65
N ARG A 685 37.17 36.14 0.13
CA ARG A 685 36.74 37.50 -0.24
C ARG A 685 37.92 38.47 -0.41
N LYS A 686 38.99 38.31 0.38
CA LYS A 686 40.22 39.11 0.25
C LYS A 686 40.94 38.86 -1.09
N SER A 687 40.71 37.73 -1.75
CA SER A 687 41.29 37.45 -3.07
C SER A 687 40.63 38.22 -4.23
N GLY A 688 39.47 38.86 -3.99
CA GLY A 688 38.79 39.72 -4.97
C GLY A 688 37.91 39.00 -6.00
N GLY A 689 37.74 37.68 -5.87
CA GLY A 689 36.86 36.90 -6.75
C GLY A 689 35.43 36.72 -6.24
N GLU A 690 34.59 36.14 -7.09
CA GLU A 690 33.18 35.85 -6.83
C GLU A 690 33.00 34.42 -6.29
N ILE A 691 32.03 34.26 -5.38
CA ILE A 691 31.60 32.96 -4.90
C ILE A 691 30.22 32.69 -5.49
N GLN A 692 30.07 31.59 -6.20
CA GLN A 692 28.82 31.20 -6.84
C GLN A 692 28.14 30.08 -6.06
N ARG A 693 26.87 29.83 -6.35
CA ARG A 693 26.15 28.67 -5.80
C ARG A 693 26.15 27.55 -6.83
N LEU A 694 26.39 26.33 -6.36
CA LEU A 694 26.30 25.14 -7.19
C LEU A 694 25.06 24.33 -6.82
N GLU A 695 24.36 23.84 -7.83
CA GLU A 695 23.25 22.90 -7.67
C GLU A 695 23.81 21.49 -7.40
N ALA A 696 24.29 21.31 -6.18
CA ALA A 696 24.91 20.10 -5.64
C ALA A 696 24.52 19.98 -4.15
N VAL A 697 24.76 18.83 -3.53
CA VAL A 697 24.59 18.64 -2.07
C VAL A 697 25.60 17.64 -1.52
N VAL A 698 25.99 17.83 -0.27
CA VAL A 698 26.71 16.83 0.54
C VAL A 698 25.71 16.29 1.55
N LEU A 699 25.57 14.97 1.64
CA LEU A 699 24.67 14.34 2.60
C LEU A 699 25.41 14.10 3.90
N HIS A 700 24.82 14.49 5.01
CA HIS A 700 25.39 14.29 6.33
C HIS A 700 24.62 13.19 7.04
N SER A 701 25.30 12.07 7.32
CA SER A 701 24.69 10.84 7.87
C SER A 701 24.32 10.94 9.35
N GLY A 702 24.71 12.03 10.02
CA GLY A 702 24.32 12.34 11.38
C GLY A 702 25.25 11.74 12.45
N TYR A 703 25.41 12.54 13.51
CA TYR A 703 26.26 12.30 14.67
C TYR A 703 25.91 11.02 15.46
N ASP A 704 26.81 10.62 16.36
CA ASP A 704 26.45 9.80 17.52
C ASP A 704 25.29 10.46 18.29
N THR A 705 24.08 9.93 18.13
CA THR A 705 22.85 10.40 18.78
C THR A 705 22.74 9.91 20.23
N SER A 706 23.71 9.15 20.74
CA SER A 706 23.72 8.74 22.14
C SER A 706 23.76 9.95 23.07
N GLU A 707 23.06 9.85 24.19
CA GLU A 707 23.02 10.91 25.20
C GLU A 707 24.44 11.29 25.68
N THR A 708 25.31 10.28 25.79
CA THR A 708 26.71 10.44 26.16
C THR A 708 27.54 11.16 25.09
N GLY A 709 27.36 10.84 23.82
CA GLY A 709 28.03 11.51 22.70
C GLY A 709 27.62 12.97 22.61
N GLN A 710 26.32 13.23 22.69
CA GLN A 710 25.74 14.58 22.68
C GLN A 710 26.22 15.42 23.87
N ALA A 711 26.30 14.86 25.07
CA ALA A 711 26.82 15.56 26.24
C ALA A 711 28.30 15.96 26.09
N LYS A 712 29.15 15.06 25.56
CA LYS A 712 30.57 15.36 25.28
C LYS A 712 30.71 16.47 24.24
N LYS A 713 29.93 16.39 23.16
CA LYS A 713 29.90 17.40 22.09
C LYS A 713 29.50 18.78 22.64
N ARG A 714 28.38 18.88 23.35
CA ARG A 714 27.91 20.13 23.96
C ARG A 714 28.98 20.76 24.85
N LYS A 715 29.66 19.96 25.68
CA LYS A 715 30.75 20.43 26.55
C LYS A 715 31.95 20.96 25.77
N ARG A 716 32.36 20.27 24.70
CA ARG A 716 33.45 20.71 23.82
C ARG A 716 33.07 22.04 23.15
N ASP A 717 31.89 22.11 22.56
CA ASP A 717 31.44 23.27 21.78
C ASP A 717 31.31 24.51 22.69
N ASP A 718 30.77 24.37 23.90
CA ASP A 718 30.76 25.44 24.92
C ASP A 718 32.17 25.91 25.31
N THR A 719 33.12 24.97 25.44
CA THR A 719 34.52 25.31 25.74
C THR A 719 35.16 26.09 24.59
N LEU A 720 34.99 25.63 23.35
CA LEU A 720 35.55 26.28 22.17
C LEU A 720 34.94 27.66 21.93
N LEU A 721 33.63 27.84 22.11
CA LEU A 721 32.96 29.13 21.98
C LEU A 721 33.44 30.14 23.03
N LYS A 722 33.69 29.71 24.27
CA LYS A 722 34.27 30.58 25.32
C LYS A 722 35.68 31.04 24.98
N LEU A 723 36.51 30.14 24.45
CA LEU A 723 37.85 30.50 23.98
C LEU A 723 37.76 31.45 22.78
N ASP A 724 36.84 31.21 21.85
CA ASP A 724 36.66 32.06 20.67
C ASP A 724 36.14 33.46 21.04
N LEU A 725 35.25 33.57 22.03
CA LEU A 725 34.81 34.84 22.59
C LEU A 725 35.96 35.60 23.27
N ALA A 726 36.86 34.89 23.97
CA ALA A 726 38.04 35.50 24.57
C ALA A 726 39.03 36.02 23.52
N ASP A 727 39.22 35.27 22.43
CA ASP A 727 40.09 35.65 21.31
C ASP A 727 39.49 36.79 20.49
N ARG A 728 38.15 36.81 20.31
CA ARG A 728 37.43 37.77 19.48
C ARG A 728 36.22 38.38 20.20
N PRO A 729 36.43 39.23 21.24
CA PRO A 729 35.33 39.84 21.99
C PRO A 729 34.44 40.71 21.11
N GLY A 730 33.12 40.54 21.22
CA GLY A 730 32.13 41.31 20.46
C GLY A 730 32.05 40.95 18.96
N HIS A 731 32.71 39.88 18.52
CA HIS A 731 32.61 39.43 17.14
C HIS A 731 31.18 38.92 16.83
N PRO A 732 30.48 39.46 15.81
CA PRO A 732 29.05 39.22 15.59
C PRO A 732 28.74 37.73 15.42
N PHE A 733 29.56 36.99 14.67
CA PHE A 733 29.37 35.56 14.45
C PHE A 733 29.61 34.70 15.70
N VAL A 734 30.49 35.13 16.61
CA VAL A 734 30.74 34.40 17.87
C VAL A 734 29.55 34.57 18.81
N LEU A 735 29.02 35.80 18.91
CA LEU A 735 27.80 36.10 19.68
C LEU A 735 26.58 35.34 19.14
N PHE A 736 26.44 35.27 17.80
CA PHE A 736 25.41 34.45 17.15
C PHE A 736 25.51 32.98 17.56
N ASN A 737 26.69 32.37 17.47
CA ASN A 737 26.87 30.96 17.81
C ASN A 737 26.63 30.69 19.30
N LEU A 738 27.01 31.61 20.21
CA LEU A 738 26.67 31.53 21.63
C LEU A 738 25.15 31.55 21.86
N GLY A 739 24.43 32.46 21.19
CA GLY A 739 22.97 32.52 21.24
C GLY A 739 22.32 31.26 20.69
N MET A 740 22.82 30.75 19.56
CA MET A 740 22.35 29.50 18.93
C MET A 740 22.56 28.29 19.85
N THR A 741 23.74 28.17 20.48
CA THR A 741 24.02 27.10 21.45
C THR A 741 23.14 27.22 22.70
N ALA A 742 22.89 28.43 23.20
CA ALA A 742 21.96 28.63 24.33
C ALA A 742 20.53 28.23 23.94
N HIS A 743 20.06 28.62 22.75
CA HIS A 743 18.74 28.27 22.23
C HIS A 743 18.52 26.75 22.16
N TYR A 744 19.46 26.01 21.58
CA TYR A 744 19.36 24.55 21.47
C TYR A 744 19.61 23.79 22.78
N ASN A 745 20.05 24.48 23.84
CA ASN A 745 20.14 23.95 25.20
C ASN A 745 18.93 24.39 26.05
N ASP A 746 17.86 24.90 25.44
CA ASP A 746 16.64 25.41 26.08
C ASP A 746 16.85 26.59 27.06
N ASP A 747 18.03 27.25 27.01
CA ASP A 747 18.32 28.48 27.77
C ASP A 747 17.92 29.71 26.95
N HIS A 748 16.61 29.87 26.75
CA HIS A 748 16.05 30.90 25.87
C HIS A 748 16.29 32.33 26.36
N GLU A 749 16.33 32.57 27.67
CA GLU A 749 16.61 33.90 28.23
C GLU A 749 18.02 34.35 27.84
N LYS A 750 19.02 33.49 28.05
CA LYS A 750 20.40 33.77 27.68
C LYS A 750 20.60 33.85 26.17
N ALA A 751 19.87 33.03 25.40
CA ALA A 751 19.88 33.11 23.95
C ALA A 751 19.41 34.49 23.46
N ILE A 752 18.33 35.02 24.04
CA ILE A 752 17.80 36.35 23.74
C ILE A 752 18.85 37.44 24.00
N ASP A 753 19.55 37.38 25.13
CA ASP A 753 20.61 38.36 25.46
C ASP A 753 21.72 38.36 24.40
N TRP A 754 22.24 37.17 24.05
CA TRP A 754 23.28 37.04 23.03
C TRP A 754 22.82 37.47 21.65
N PHE A 755 21.59 37.14 21.25
CA PHE A 755 21.04 37.56 19.97
C PHE A 755 20.85 39.06 19.89
N ASN A 756 20.39 39.72 20.96
CA ASN A 756 20.29 41.17 21.00
C ASN A 756 21.65 41.86 20.92
N GLU A 757 22.65 41.33 21.64
CA GLU A 757 24.03 41.83 21.54
C GLU A 757 24.59 41.65 20.13
N CYS A 758 24.39 40.46 19.54
CA CYS A 758 24.77 40.15 18.16
C CYS A 758 24.15 41.14 17.16
N LEU A 759 22.84 41.42 17.24
CA LEU A 759 22.16 42.38 16.37
C LEU A 759 22.69 43.81 16.56
N SER A 760 23.14 44.18 17.76
CA SER A 760 23.67 45.52 18.03
C SER A 760 25.01 45.81 17.35
N VAL A 761 25.76 44.76 17.00
CA VAL A 761 27.10 44.86 16.38
C VAL A 761 27.17 44.31 14.94
N SER A 762 26.11 43.65 14.46
CA SER A 762 26.06 43.08 13.11
C SER A 762 25.57 44.08 12.07
N LYS A 763 26.05 43.97 10.82
CA LYS A 763 25.45 44.65 9.66
C LYS A 763 24.38 43.78 9.02
N VAL A 764 23.37 44.41 8.40
CA VAL A 764 22.22 43.74 7.79
C VAL A 764 22.62 42.74 6.69
N GLU A 765 23.74 42.98 6.00
CA GLU A 765 24.22 42.13 4.91
C GLU A 765 24.93 40.85 5.40
N GLU A 766 25.21 40.74 6.70
CA GLU A 766 25.85 39.55 7.27
C GLU A 766 24.87 38.36 7.31
N SER A 767 25.33 37.17 6.91
CA SER A 767 24.46 36.03 6.64
C SER A 767 23.73 35.50 7.88
N HIS A 768 24.34 35.57 9.06
CA HIS A 768 23.73 35.09 10.29
C HIS A 768 22.56 35.95 10.78
N VAL A 769 22.44 37.23 10.36
CA VAL A 769 21.42 38.16 10.87
C VAL A 769 20.00 37.66 10.63
N ARG A 770 19.74 37.05 9.47
CA ARG A 770 18.44 36.41 9.16
C ARG A 770 18.12 35.30 10.17
N LYS A 771 19.10 34.43 10.42
CA LYS A 771 18.96 33.31 11.36
C LYS A 771 18.83 33.79 12.80
N VAL A 772 19.48 34.90 13.18
CA VAL A 772 19.29 35.54 14.48
C VAL A 772 17.82 35.93 14.66
N TYR A 773 17.18 36.59 13.70
CA TYR A 773 15.75 36.92 13.79
C TYR A 773 14.86 35.67 13.94
N ALA A 774 15.16 34.61 13.19
CA ALA A 774 14.42 33.35 13.28
C ALA A 774 14.55 32.69 14.68
N LEU A 775 15.77 32.53 15.19
CA LEU A 775 16.03 31.91 16.50
C LEU A 775 15.59 32.79 17.67
N LEU A 776 15.74 34.11 17.56
CA LEU A 776 15.25 35.07 18.55
C LEU A 776 13.72 35.00 18.65
N THR A 777 13.03 34.98 17.50
CA THR A 777 11.57 34.79 17.44
C THR A 777 11.15 33.47 18.07
N ASN A 778 11.81 32.36 17.72
CA ASN A 778 11.51 31.05 18.29
C ASN A 778 11.78 30.99 19.80
N SER A 779 12.80 31.69 20.29
CA SER A 779 13.10 31.79 21.73
C SER A 779 11.97 32.53 22.48
N PHE A 780 11.47 33.65 21.95
CA PHE A 780 10.30 34.31 22.53
C PHE A 780 9.02 33.46 22.45
N ARG A 781 8.81 32.74 21.34
CA ARG A 781 7.68 31.81 21.19
C ARG A 781 7.74 30.67 22.20
N ALA A 782 8.93 30.11 22.45
CA ALA A 782 9.14 29.06 23.45
C ALA A 782 8.85 29.56 24.88
N LEU A 783 9.17 30.83 25.18
CA LEU A 783 8.77 31.52 26.42
C LEU A 783 7.29 31.95 26.45
N ARG A 784 6.49 31.58 25.43
CA ARG A 784 5.07 31.91 25.26
C ARG A 784 4.76 33.40 25.14
N ASP A 785 5.72 34.21 24.72
CA ASP A 785 5.51 35.63 24.42
C ASP A 785 5.26 35.86 22.92
N ASN A 786 4.11 35.37 22.44
CA ASN A 786 3.75 35.39 21.02
C ASN A 786 3.62 36.82 20.44
N ASN A 787 3.33 37.82 21.29
CA ASN A 787 3.24 39.21 20.84
C ASN A 787 4.63 39.80 20.54
N VAL A 788 5.60 39.55 21.42
CA VAL A 788 6.99 39.96 21.17
C VAL A 788 7.58 39.15 20.01
N ALA A 789 7.33 37.84 19.96
CA ALA A 789 7.76 37.00 18.84
C ALA A 789 7.22 37.53 17.50
N LEU A 790 5.93 37.86 17.41
CA LEU A 790 5.33 38.44 16.20
C LEU A 790 5.99 39.77 15.81
N LYS A 791 6.34 40.61 16.79
CA LYS A 791 7.05 41.86 16.54
C LYS A 791 8.46 41.61 15.98
N VAL A 792 9.23 40.73 16.61
CA VAL A 792 10.61 40.41 16.19
C VAL A 792 10.65 39.85 14.78
N VAL A 793 9.77 38.91 14.43
CA VAL A 793 9.74 38.35 13.06
C VAL A 793 9.28 39.39 12.04
N THR A 794 8.38 40.30 12.44
CA THR A 794 7.96 41.41 11.58
C THR A 794 9.11 42.39 11.32
N ASP A 795 9.89 42.72 12.36
CA ASP A 795 11.10 43.56 12.23
C ASP A 795 12.14 42.87 11.32
N GLY A 796 12.30 41.56 11.43
CA GLY A 796 13.13 40.76 10.52
C GLY A 796 12.65 40.81 9.07
N LEU A 797 11.35 40.64 8.83
CA LEU A 797 10.74 40.70 7.49
C LEU A 797 10.76 42.11 6.88
N LEU A 798 10.85 43.18 7.68
CA LEU A 798 11.11 44.53 7.16
C LEU A 798 12.51 44.63 6.53
N GLN A 799 13.48 43.89 7.06
CA GLN A 799 14.83 43.84 6.50
C GLN A 799 14.97 42.80 5.38
N PHE A 800 14.25 41.69 5.51
CA PHE A 800 14.33 40.54 4.59
C PHE A 800 12.94 40.10 4.13
N PRO A 801 12.26 40.86 3.24
CA PRO A 801 10.87 40.62 2.89
C PRO A 801 10.59 39.27 2.22
N ASP A 802 11.60 38.65 1.61
CA ASP A 802 11.47 37.40 0.86
C ASP A 802 12.06 36.18 1.57
N ASP A 803 12.46 36.31 2.84
CA ASP A 803 13.04 35.20 3.59
C ASP A 803 12.00 34.09 3.87
N PRO A 804 12.23 32.84 3.40
CA PRO A 804 11.25 31.76 3.52
C PRO A 804 11.06 31.32 4.97
N GLU A 805 12.11 31.30 5.79
CA GLU A 805 12.04 30.86 7.19
C GLU A 805 11.28 31.88 8.03
N LEU A 806 11.57 33.18 7.88
CA LEU A 806 10.85 34.23 8.60
C LEU A 806 9.37 34.30 8.19
N LYS A 807 9.04 34.15 6.90
CA LYS A 807 7.64 34.07 6.42
C LYS A 807 6.92 32.88 7.03
N PHE A 808 7.56 31.70 7.04
CA PHE A 808 6.97 30.50 7.62
C PHE A 808 6.74 30.66 9.13
N ILE A 809 7.74 31.15 9.87
CA ILE A 809 7.63 31.39 11.32
C ILE A 809 6.53 32.41 11.62
N ARG A 810 6.43 33.51 10.87
CA ARG A 810 5.35 34.49 11.05
C ARG A 810 3.99 33.87 10.75
N GLY A 811 3.87 33.09 9.67
CA GLY A 811 2.67 32.34 9.33
C GLY A 811 2.20 31.44 10.48
N VAL A 812 3.12 30.64 11.06
CA VAL A 812 2.81 29.77 12.21
C VAL A 812 2.35 30.58 13.43
N ILE A 813 3.05 31.66 13.78
CA ILE A 813 2.65 32.54 14.90
C ILE A 813 1.27 33.17 14.65
N LEU A 814 0.99 33.60 13.41
CA LEU A 814 -0.32 34.13 13.03
C LEU A 814 -1.41 33.06 13.15
N MET A 815 -1.14 31.81 12.79
CA MET A 815 -2.07 30.69 13.00
C MET A 815 -2.35 30.45 14.50
N GLU A 816 -1.31 30.45 15.35
CA GLU A 816 -1.46 30.36 16.81
C GLU A 816 -2.31 31.51 17.38
N LEU A 817 -2.18 32.70 16.79
CA LEU A 817 -3.00 33.89 17.11
C LEU A 817 -4.36 33.92 16.39
N ARG A 818 -4.76 32.83 15.71
CA ARG A 818 -6.03 32.68 14.96
C ARG A 818 -6.22 33.68 13.80
N LYS A 819 -5.13 34.23 13.24
CA LYS A 819 -5.11 35.16 12.11
C LYS A 819 -4.85 34.46 10.78
N PHE A 820 -5.71 33.50 10.41
CA PHE A 820 -5.49 32.59 9.28
C PHE A 820 -5.38 33.28 7.91
N GLY A 821 -6.11 34.38 7.69
CA GLY A 821 -6.04 35.13 6.43
C GLY A 821 -4.66 35.76 6.19
N GLU A 822 -4.06 36.34 7.24
CA GLU A 822 -2.70 36.89 7.18
C GLU A 822 -1.66 35.77 7.05
N ALA A 823 -1.84 34.69 7.82
CA ALA A 823 -0.96 33.52 7.75
C ALA A 823 -0.91 32.90 6.35
N ARG A 824 -2.07 32.76 5.69
CA ARG A 824 -2.16 32.23 4.33
C ARG A 824 -1.34 33.07 3.34
N ILE A 825 -1.44 34.40 3.41
CA ILE A 825 -0.69 35.32 2.54
C ILE A 825 0.82 35.08 2.69
N ASP A 826 1.30 34.99 3.94
CA ASP A 826 2.72 34.75 4.21
C ASP A 826 3.19 33.42 3.65
N LEU A 827 2.45 32.35 3.95
CA LEU A 827 2.76 30.99 3.52
C LEU A 827 2.72 30.86 1.99
N GLU A 828 1.74 31.45 1.31
CA GLU A 828 1.64 31.48 -0.17
C GLU A 828 2.84 32.21 -0.79
N SER A 829 3.30 33.27 -0.13
CA SER A 829 4.41 34.10 -0.60
C SER A 829 5.80 33.49 -0.38
N ILE A 830 5.90 32.33 0.28
CA ILE A 830 7.16 31.60 0.42
C ILE A 830 7.63 31.16 -0.98
N PRO A 831 8.81 31.60 -1.44
CA PRO A 831 9.32 31.23 -2.76
C PRO A 831 9.58 29.72 -2.85
N GLU A 832 9.39 29.14 -4.05
CA GLU A 832 9.72 27.73 -4.31
C GLU A 832 11.22 27.52 -4.50
N GLU A 833 11.94 28.54 -4.97
CA GLU A 833 13.39 28.48 -5.15
C GLU A 833 14.14 28.80 -3.86
N THR A 834 15.30 28.16 -3.68
CA THR A 834 16.20 28.47 -2.57
C THR A 834 16.79 29.88 -2.76
N PRO A 835 16.77 30.75 -1.73
CA PRO A 835 17.27 32.11 -1.88
C PRO A 835 18.74 32.17 -2.31
N ASN A 836 19.12 33.16 -3.13
CA ASN A 836 20.51 33.37 -3.57
C ASN A 836 21.37 34.07 -2.49
N HIS A 837 21.42 33.52 -1.28
CA HIS A 837 22.27 33.94 -0.17
C HIS A 837 22.56 32.76 0.76
N PHE A 838 23.63 32.84 1.56
CA PHE A 838 23.95 31.82 2.57
C PHE A 838 22.82 31.66 3.57
N ALA A 839 22.25 30.47 3.64
CA ALA A 839 21.12 30.17 4.50
C ALA A 839 21.31 28.83 5.24
N SER A 840 20.63 28.71 6.37
CA SER A 840 20.50 27.46 7.12
C SER A 840 19.04 27.33 7.54
N PHE A 841 18.28 26.46 6.87
CA PHE A 841 16.87 26.27 7.17
C PHE A 841 16.38 24.88 6.74
N ASP A 842 15.23 24.51 7.29
CA ASP A 842 14.53 23.27 6.96
C ASP A 842 13.86 23.40 5.59
N THR A 843 14.32 22.63 4.61
CA THR A 843 13.82 22.71 3.22
C THR A 843 12.34 22.30 3.10
N SER A 844 11.82 21.53 4.07
CA SER A 844 10.42 21.11 4.06
C SER A 844 9.44 22.28 4.27
N ILE A 845 9.91 23.44 4.77
CA ILE A 845 9.11 24.67 4.85
C ILE A 845 8.82 25.30 3.48
N GLN A 846 9.55 24.90 2.43
CA GLN A 846 9.22 25.21 1.03
C GLN A 846 8.44 24.06 0.36
N GLY A 847 8.47 22.87 0.97
CA GLY A 847 7.79 21.65 0.51
C GLY A 847 6.52 21.33 1.30
N TYR A 848 6.43 20.11 1.85
CA TYR A 848 5.18 19.61 2.43
C TYR A 848 4.69 20.42 3.63
N LYS A 849 5.59 21.00 4.47
CA LYS A 849 5.15 21.79 5.65
C LYS A 849 4.45 23.07 5.24
N LYS A 850 4.86 23.72 4.14
CA LYS A 850 4.15 24.87 3.55
C LYS A 850 2.72 24.50 3.20
N PHE A 851 2.56 23.44 2.40
CA PHE A 851 1.25 23.02 1.92
C PHE A 851 0.36 22.48 3.05
N LEU A 852 0.95 21.79 4.02
CA LEU A 852 0.24 21.36 5.23
C LEU A 852 -0.33 22.57 5.98
N ASN A 853 0.49 23.58 6.29
CA ASN A 853 0.01 24.78 7.00
C ASN A 853 -1.00 25.61 6.18
N LEU A 854 -0.83 25.69 4.85
CA LEU A 854 -1.82 26.31 3.96
C LEU A 854 -3.16 25.57 4.01
N SER A 855 -3.14 24.23 4.03
CA SER A 855 -4.37 23.45 4.13
C SER A 855 -5.12 23.72 5.44
N ILE A 856 -4.39 23.87 6.55
CA ILE A 856 -4.96 24.22 7.86
C ILE A 856 -5.57 25.62 7.83
N CYS A 857 -4.88 26.60 7.24
CA CYS A 857 -5.44 27.94 7.05
C CYS A 857 -6.73 27.93 6.22
N CYS A 858 -6.74 27.20 5.09
CA CYS A 858 -7.92 27.04 4.26
C CYS A 858 -9.08 26.37 5.02
N ALA A 859 -8.80 25.31 5.78
CA ALA A 859 -9.81 24.61 6.59
C ALA A 859 -10.46 25.55 7.63
N GLU A 860 -9.66 26.31 8.38
CA GLU A 860 -10.15 27.25 9.39
C GLU A 860 -10.90 28.46 8.77
N MET A 861 -10.59 28.80 7.52
CA MET A 861 -11.30 29.83 6.76
C MET A 861 -12.56 29.31 6.04
N GLY A 862 -12.82 28.01 6.04
CA GLY A 862 -13.93 27.38 5.31
C GLY A 862 -13.71 27.24 3.80
N ASP A 863 -12.47 27.36 3.32
CA ASP A 863 -12.07 27.15 1.93
C ASP A 863 -11.75 25.67 1.66
N HIS A 864 -12.79 24.89 1.38
CA HIS A 864 -12.65 23.44 1.14
C HIS A 864 -11.88 23.09 -0.13
N VAL A 865 -11.96 23.93 -1.17
CA VAL A 865 -11.24 23.68 -2.43
C VAL A 865 -9.75 23.89 -2.22
N GLY A 866 -9.36 24.96 -1.53
CA GLY A 866 -7.97 25.22 -1.16
C GLY A 866 -7.40 24.15 -0.21
N GLU A 867 -8.17 23.75 0.81
CA GLU A 867 -7.78 22.68 1.75
C GLU A 867 -7.42 21.39 1.00
N GLU A 868 -8.28 20.92 0.09
CA GLU A 868 -8.05 19.68 -0.66
C GLU A 868 -6.85 19.79 -1.61
N HIS A 869 -6.74 20.91 -2.32
CA HIS A 869 -5.63 21.17 -3.22
C HIS A 869 -4.27 21.10 -2.51
N TYR A 870 -4.17 21.75 -1.35
CA TYR A 870 -2.92 21.77 -0.60
C TYR A 870 -2.64 20.45 0.12
N LEU A 871 -3.65 19.73 0.63
CA LEU A 871 -3.46 18.40 1.19
C LEU A 871 -2.95 17.40 0.15
N ARG A 872 -3.50 17.40 -1.08
CA ARG A 872 -2.99 16.54 -2.16
C ARG A 872 -1.53 16.82 -2.48
N LYS A 873 -1.11 18.10 -2.50
CA LYS A 873 0.30 18.48 -2.68
C LYS A 873 1.17 17.98 -1.52
N ALA A 874 0.74 18.17 -0.27
CA ALA A 874 1.47 17.71 0.90
C ALA A 874 1.62 16.17 0.92
N SER A 875 0.55 15.42 0.65
CA SER A 875 0.57 13.95 0.56
C SER A 875 1.43 13.43 -0.58
N GLY A 876 1.46 14.12 -1.72
CA GLY A 876 2.35 13.73 -2.83
C GLY A 876 3.84 13.94 -2.51
N LEU A 877 4.17 14.95 -1.70
CA LEU A 877 5.55 15.27 -1.32
C LEU A 877 6.05 14.47 -0.12
N ALA A 878 5.17 14.10 0.81
CA ALA A 878 5.53 13.39 2.03
C ALA A 878 4.47 12.34 2.45
N PRO A 879 4.24 11.28 1.64
CA PRO A 879 3.22 10.26 1.93
C PRO A 879 3.42 9.51 3.27
N GLY A 880 4.66 9.37 3.75
CA GLY A 880 4.96 8.75 5.05
C GLY A 880 4.84 9.68 6.26
N SER A 881 4.56 10.97 6.05
CA SER A 881 4.49 11.94 7.15
C SER A 881 3.22 11.77 7.97
N VAL A 882 3.39 11.46 9.25
CA VAL A 882 2.29 11.38 10.23
C VAL A 882 1.47 12.66 10.25
N SER A 883 2.14 13.82 10.23
CA SER A 883 1.46 15.12 10.27
C SER A 883 0.53 15.35 9.07
N VAL A 884 0.92 14.87 7.88
CA VAL A 884 0.11 14.94 6.66
C VAL A 884 -1.04 13.94 6.74
N GLY A 885 -0.76 12.69 7.14
CA GLY A 885 -1.79 11.66 7.32
C GLY A 885 -2.89 12.09 8.31
N VAL A 886 -2.50 12.69 9.43
CA VAL A 886 -3.44 13.28 10.41
C VAL A 886 -4.30 14.38 9.76
N ALA A 887 -3.70 15.29 9.00
CA ALA A 887 -4.46 16.37 8.38
C ALA A 887 -5.45 15.89 7.31
N VAL A 888 -5.08 14.89 6.49
CA VAL A 888 -6.00 14.24 5.54
C VAL A 888 -7.14 13.55 6.28
N PHE A 889 -6.83 12.83 7.35
CA PHE A 889 -7.81 12.16 8.19
C PHE A 889 -8.80 13.13 8.83
N GLU A 890 -8.31 14.22 9.45
CA GLU A 890 -9.17 15.25 10.02
C GLU A 890 -10.03 15.96 8.97
N SER A 891 -9.51 16.18 7.76
CA SER A 891 -10.31 16.71 6.64
C SER A 891 -11.42 15.75 6.26
N GLY A 892 -11.12 14.45 6.21
CA GLY A 892 -12.10 13.39 6.01
C GLY A 892 -13.20 13.41 7.07
N LEU A 893 -12.84 13.54 8.35
CA LEU A 893 -13.80 13.64 9.45
C LEU A 893 -14.69 14.88 9.32
N ARG A 894 -14.12 16.06 9.06
CA ARG A 894 -14.89 17.31 8.86
C ARG A 894 -15.89 17.19 7.71
N ARG A 895 -15.51 16.52 6.63
CA ARG A 895 -16.35 16.30 5.43
C ARG A 895 -17.26 15.08 5.54
N ARG A 896 -17.16 14.31 6.63
CA ARG A 896 -17.79 12.99 6.79
C ARG A 896 -17.45 12.01 5.64
N SER A 897 -16.27 12.17 5.05
CA SER A 897 -15.71 11.24 4.07
C SER A 897 -14.89 10.19 4.80
N TYR A 898 -15.56 9.11 5.19
CA TYR A 898 -14.87 7.98 5.84
C TYR A 898 -13.90 7.28 4.90
N ALA A 899 -14.17 7.25 3.60
CA ALA A 899 -13.24 6.73 2.60
C ALA A 899 -11.90 7.49 2.62
N LEU A 900 -11.92 8.81 2.79
CA LEU A 900 -10.70 9.62 2.90
C LEU A 900 -9.95 9.37 4.21
N CYS A 901 -10.69 9.11 5.31
CA CYS A 901 -10.10 8.70 6.58
C CYS A 901 -9.39 7.35 6.47
N GLU A 902 -10.03 6.39 5.79
CA GLU A 902 -9.46 5.08 5.48
C GLU A 902 -8.21 5.19 4.61
N GLU A 903 -8.24 6.03 3.58
CA GLU A 903 -7.08 6.29 2.72
C GLU A 903 -5.88 6.82 3.53
N ALA A 904 -6.12 7.75 4.44
CA ALA A 904 -5.07 8.27 5.34
C ALA A 904 -4.50 7.17 6.25
N LEU A 905 -5.36 6.33 6.85
CA LEU A 905 -4.93 5.21 7.69
C LEU A 905 -4.11 4.18 6.91
N MET A 906 -4.52 3.86 5.69
CA MET A 906 -3.81 2.92 4.82
C MET A 906 -2.47 3.49 4.35
N SER A 907 -2.44 4.79 4.01
CA SER A 907 -1.20 5.47 3.62
C SER A 907 -0.15 5.42 4.74
N LEU A 908 -0.55 5.69 5.99
CA LEU A 908 0.35 5.61 7.14
C LEU A 908 0.80 4.17 7.45
N LEU A 909 -0.06 3.16 7.25
CA LEU A 909 0.35 1.76 7.39
C LEU A 909 1.45 1.40 6.38
N MET A 910 1.30 1.86 5.14
CA MET A 910 2.20 1.50 4.05
C MET A 910 3.54 2.24 4.08
N HIS A 911 3.58 3.48 4.58
CA HIS A 911 4.74 4.38 4.40
C HIS A 911 5.32 4.96 5.71
N SER A 912 4.76 4.61 6.87
CA SER A 912 5.24 5.12 8.16
C SER A 912 5.46 3.98 9.14
N HIS A 913 6.38 4.16 10.09
CA HIS A 913 6.60 3.25 11.22
C HIS A 913 5.86 3.68 12.50
N GLU A 914 5.22 4.85 12.50
CA GLU A 914 4.56 5.44 13.67
C GLU A 914 3.15 4.87 13.91
N ARG A 915 3.10 3.77 14.66
CA ARG A 915 1.87 2.96 14.86
C ARG A 915 0.99 3.44 16.00
N GLU A 916 1.51 4.24 16.91
CA GLU A 916 0.75 4.83 18.02
C GLU A 916 -0.28 5.84 17.50
N LYS A 917 0.18 6.84 16.73
CA LYS A 917 -0.72 7.84 16.14
C LYS A 917 -1.75 7.23 15.20
N TRP A 918 -1.33 6.24 14.43
CA TRP A 918 -2.24 5.47 13.58
C TRP A 918 -3.35 4.79 14.40
N GLY A 919 -3.02 4.16 15.54
CA GLY A 919 -4.01 3.54 16.42
C GLY A 919 -5.02 4.52 17.02
N GLU A 920 -4.57 5.71 17.42
CA GLU A 920 -5.47 6.79 17.86
C GLU A 920 -6.47 7.17 16.77
N MET A 921 -6.01 7.29 15.52
CA MET A 921 -6.86 7.62 14.38
C MET A 921 -7.87 6.50 14.07
N VAL A 922 -7.47 5.23 14.14
CA VAL A 922 -8.41 4.09 14.01
C VAL A 922 -9.51 4.17 15.06
N THR A 923 -9.12 4.43 16.31
CA THR A 923 -10.05 4.56 17.43
C THR A 923 -11.04 5.69 17.18
N HIS A 924 -10.53 6.86 16.78
CA HIS A 924 -11.36 8.02 16.50
C HIS A 924 -12.35 7.75 15.34
N LEU A 925 -11.90 7.13 14.25
CA LEU A 925 -12.77 6.78 13.12
C LEU A 925 -13.88 5.83 13.54
N ALA A 926 -13.56 4.79 14.31
CA ALA A 926 -14.52 3.82 14.79
C ALA A 926 -15.60 4.48 15.65
N LEU A 927 -15.19 5.33 16.61
CA LEU A 927 -16.11 6.07 17.48
C LEU A 927 -17.04 6.99 16.69
N VAL A 928 -16.52 7.71 15.68
CA VAL A 928 -17.34 8.58 14.81
C VAL A 928 -18.30 7.77 13.94
N GLN A 929 -17.92 6.55 13.54
CA GLN A 929 -18.78 5.61 12.81
C GLN A 929 -19.80 4.90 13.71
N GLY A 930 -19.73 5.04 15.04
CA GLY A 930 -20.58 4.32 15.99
C GLY A 930 -20.25 2.83 16.07
N VAL A 931 -19.02 2.45 15.77
CA VAL A 931 -18.51 1.06 15.79
C VAL A 931 -17.52 0.91 16.95
N ASP A 932 -17.49 -0.24 17.62
CA ASP A 932 -16.44 -0.53 18.63
C ASP A 932 -15.06 -0.49 17.93
N PRO A 933 -14.12 0.35 18.38
CA PRO A 933 -12.75 0.37 17.85
C PRO A 933 -12.09 -1.00 17.76
N SER A 934 -12.42 -1.93 18.66
CA SER A 934 -11.91 -3.31 18.60
C SER A 934 -12.27 -4.05 17.32
N GLN A 935 -13.44 -3.77 16.74
CA GLN A 935 -13.85 -4.38 15.46
C GLN A 935 -13.02 -3.83 14.29
N LYS A 936 -12.69 -2.53 14.33
CA LYS A 936 -11.81 -1.87 13.36
C LYS A 936 -10.39 -2.38 13.47
N PHE A 937 -9.83 -2.43 14.68
CA PHE A 937 -8.52 -3.04 14.89
C PHE A 937 -8.48 -4.50 14.45
N ALA A 938 -9.52 -5.30 14.76
CA ALA A 938 -9.60 -6.68 14.28
C ALA A 938 -9.67 -6.76 12.74
N GLN A 939 -10.32 -5.81 12.06
CA GLN A 939 -10.31 -5.72 10.60
C GLN A 939 -8.90 -5.47 10.08
N TYR A 940 -8.18 -4.47 10.60
CA TYR A 940 -6.81 -4.19 10.18
C TYR A 940 -5.86 -5.33 10.55
N GLN A 941 -6.02 -5.98 11.70
CA GLN A 941 -5.24 -7.17 12.07
C GLN A 941 -5.51 -8.34 11.11
N ARG A 942 -6.72 -8.49 10.56
CA ARG A 942 -7.00 -9.51 9.54
C ARG A 942 -6.36 -9.17 8.19
N MET A 943 -6.33 -7.89 7.84
CA MET A 943 -5.72 -7.40 6.59
C MET A 943 -4.19 -7.42 6.66
N TYR A 944 -3.64 -7.11 7.84
CA TYR A 944 -2.22 -6.98 8.13
C TYR A 944 -1.82 -7.85 9.34
N PRO A 945 -2.02 -9.18 9.28
CA PRO A 945 -1.81 -10.08 10.42
C PRO A 945 -0.35 -10.16 10.88
N HIS A 946 0.58 -9.65 10.07
CA HIS A 946 2.01 -9.64 10.33
C HIS A 946 2.54 -8.25 10.74
N ASP A 947 1.71 -7.21 10.75
CA ASP A 947 2.12 -5.91 11.27
C ASP A 947 1.99 -5.89 12.80
N GLU A 948 3.11 -6.15 13.48
CA GLU A 948 3.19 -6.13 14.94
C GLU A 948 2.76 -4.78 15.53
N GLY A 949 2.93 -3.68 14.80
CA GLY A 949 2.50 -2.36 15.21
C GLY A 949 0.98 -2.22 15.27
N VAL A 950 0.25 -2.84 14.34
CA VAL A 950 -1.23 -2.92 14.39
C VAL A 950 -1.68 -3.70 15.63
N GLY A 951 -1.04 -4.84 15.90
CA GLY A 951 -1.33 -5.65 17.08
C GLY A 951 -1.01 -4.93 18.39
N LEU A 952 0.11 -4.21 18.45
CA LEU A 952 0.52 -3.41 19.61
C LEU A 952 -0.43 -2.24 19.85
N ALA A 953 -0.85 -1.53 18.80
CA ALA A 953 -1.82 -0.45 18.89
C ALA A 953 -3.18 -0.96 19.38
N TRP A 954 -3.63 -2.12 18.88
CA TRP A 954 -4.86 -2.75 19.32
C TRP A 954 -4.79 -3.21 20.78
N ALA A 955 -3.72 -3.90 21.16
CA ALA A 955 -3.51 -4.35 22.53
C ALA A 955 -3.47 -3.16 23.50
N ARG A 956 -2.77 -2.07 23.12
CA ARG A 956 -2.73 -0.83 23.91
C ARG A 956 -4.12 -0.24 24.11
N TYR A 957 -4.91 -0.08 23.05
CA TYR A 957 -6.29 0.39 23.16
C TYR A 957 -7.12 -0.47 24.12
N LEU A 958 -7.06 -1.80 24.00
CA LEU A 958 -7.78 -2.71 24.88
C LEU A 958 -7.35 -2.58 26.35
N LEU A 959 -6.06 -2.37 26.60
CA LEU A 959 -5.52 -2.16 27.94
C LEU A 959 -5.98 -0.82 28.54
N GLU A 960 -6.00 0.25 27.74
CA GLU A 960 -6.50 1.57 28.16
C GLU A 960 -8.00 1.53 28.53
N GLU A 961 -8.78 0.72 27.82
CA GLU A 961 -10.20 0.44 28.12
C GLU A 961 -10.40 -0.58 29.26
N GLY A 962 -9.33 -1.08 29.89
CA GLY A 962 -9.39 -2.06 30.97
C GLY A 962 -9.80 -3.48 30.54
N ARG A 963 -9.76 -3.78 29.24
CA ARG A 963 -10.16 -5.07 28.63
C ARG A 963 -8.99 -6.07 28.58
N LEU A 964 -8.36 -6.32 29.74
CA LEU A 964 -7.17 -7.17 29.87
C LEU A 964 -7.33 -8.57 29.25
N GLN A 965 -8.49 -9.21 29.45
CA GLN A 965 -8.76 -10.56 28.93
C GLN A 965 -8.72 -10.61 27.39
N GLU A 966 -9.09 -9.52 26.73
CA GLU A 966 -9.08 -9.42 25.26
C GLU A 966 -7.70 -9.01 24.73
N ALA A 967 -6.95 -8.20 25.47
CA ALA A 967 -5.58 -7.83 25.12
C ALA A 967 -4.60 -9.02 25.22
N THR A 968 -4.82 -9.90 26.21
CA THR A 968 -3.94 -11.04 26.53
C THR A 968 -3.63 -11.92 25.31
N PRO A 969 -4.59 -12.46 24.54
CA PRO A 969 -4.28 -13.30 23.38
C PRO A 969 -3.50 -12.58 22.29
N ILE A 970 -3.72 -11.27 22.11
CA ILE A 970 -2.98 -10.44 21.14
C ILE A 970 -1.53 -10.27 21.60
N LEU A 971 -1.33 -9.90 22.87
CA LEU A 971 0.00 -9.77 23.46
C LEU A 971 0.76 -11.09 23.44
N SER A 972 0.12 -12.23 23.77
CA SER A 972 0.76 -13.55 23.70
C SER A 972 1.17 -13.95 22.28
N ALA A 973 0.37 -13.58 21.26
CA ALA A 973 0.74 -13.81 19.88
C ALA A 973 1.98 -12.99 19.48
N LEU A 974 2.05 -11.72 19.89
CA LEU A 974 3.20 -10.83 19.65
C LEU A 974 4.45 -11.23 20.46
N GLN A 975 4.26 -11.77 21.66
CA GLN A 975 5.36 -12.32 22.47
C GLN A 975 5.97 -13.55 21.79
N SER A 976 5.14 -14.36 21.14
CA SER A 976 5.60 -15.54 20.39
C SER A 976 6.45 -15.17 19.17
N SER A 977 6.32 -13.95 18.64
CA SER A 977 7.21 -13.43 17.58
C SER A 977 8.47 -12.74 18.10
N GLY A 978 8.64 -12.66 19.43
CA GLY A 978 9.82 -12.07 20.08
C GLY A 978 9.77 -10.54 20.21
N ASN A 979 8.60 -9.91 20.14
CA ASN A 979 8.47 -8.46 20.23
C ASN A 979 8.67 -7.95 21.67
N ALA A 980 9.79 -7.28 21.97
CA ALA A 980 10.13 -6.78 23.31
C ALA A 980 9.05 -5.85 23.92
N HIS A 981 8.45 -4.99 23.09
CA HIS A 981 7.44 -4.02 23.50
C HIS A 981 6.14 -4.70 23.97
N SER A 982 5.79 -5.86 23.40
CA SER A 982 4.64 -6.66 23.83
C SER A 982 4.82 -7.26 25.23
N PHE A 983 6.03 -7.70 25.58
CA PHE A 983 6.37 -8.10 26.95
C PHE A 983 6.26 -6.92 27.92
N PHE A 984 6.72 -5.74 27.50
CA PHE A 984 6.65 -4.53 28.32
C PHE A 984 5.19 -4.11 28.62
N LEU A 985 4.35 -4.03 27.59
CA LEU A 985 2.93 -3.69 27.73
C LEU A 985 2.17 -4.71 28.58
N ALA A 986 2.45 -6.00 28.41
CA ALA A 986 1.89 -7.03 29.27
C ALA A 986 2.32 -6.81 30.73
N GLY A 987 3.60 -6.53 30.99
CA GLY A 987 4.08 -6.24 32.34
C GLY A 987 3.38 -5.04 32.99
N VAL A 988 3.18 -3.95 32.24
CA VAL A 988 2.39 -2.79 32.71
C VAL A 988 0.95 -3.18 33.04
N ALA A 989 0.33 -3.99 32.19
CA ALA A 989 -1.04 -4.45 32.40
C ALA A 989 -1.20 -5.35 33.64
N TYR A 990 -0.29 -6.31 33.83
CA TYR A 990 -0.27 -7.18 35.00
C TYR A 990 0.01 -6.39 36.28
N ALA A 991 0.92 -5.40 36.24
CA ALA A 991 1.18 -4.50 37.37
C ALA A 991 -0.07 -3.71 37.77
N ASN A 992 -0.77 -3.10 36.80
CA ASN A 992 -2.01 -2.36 37.04
C ASN A 992 -3.15 -3.25 37.59
N ALA A 993 -3.12 -4.55 37.28
CA ALA A 993 -4.06 -5.54 37.80
C ALA A 993 -3.63 -6.16 39.15
N GLY A 994 -2.49 -5.74 39.73
CA GLY A 994 -2.00 -6.20 41.03
C GLY A 994 -1.18 -7.50 40.99
N TYR A 995 -0.72 -7.92 39.81
CA TYR A 995 0.12 -9.11 39.60
C TYR A 995 1.60 -8.72 39.46
N GLU A 996 2.20 -8.30 40.57
CA GLU A 996 3.54 -7.70 40.58
C GLU A 996 4.66 -8.68 40.17
N ALA A 997 4.54 -9.97 40.54
CA ALA A 997 5.54 -10.97 40.22
C ALA A 997 5.59 -11.29 38.72
N GLU A 998 4.42 -11.37 38.08
CA GLU A 998 4.26 -11.57 36.65
C GLU A 998 4.75 -10.35 35.87
N ALA A 999 4.43 -9.14 36.34
CA ALA A 999 4.93 -7.90 35.76
C ALA A 999 6.46 -7.82 35.79
N LEU A 1000 7.08 -8.20 36.92
CA LEU A 1000 8.52 -8.24 37.09
C LEU A 1000 9.19 -9.18 36.08
N SER A 1001 8.66 -10.42 35.96
CA SER A 1001 9.18 -11.41 35.03
C SER A 1001 9.10 -10.93 33.58
N LEU A 1002 8.01 -10.24 33.22
CA LEU A 1002 7.80 -9.72 31.86
C LEU A 1002 8.76 -8.57 31.53
N TRP A 1003 9.04 -7.66 32.47
CA TRP A 1003 10.02 -6.58 32.25
C TRP A 1003 11.47 -7.09 32.20
N GLN A 1004 11.80 -8.12 32.99
CA GLN A 1004 13.10 -8.80 32.86
C GLN A 1004 13.26 -9.45 31.48
N GLU A 1005 12.20 -10.07 30.97
CA GLU A 1005 12.22 -10.66 29.62
C GLU A 1005 12.28 -9.57 28.53
N THR A 1006 11.61 -8.42 28.70
CA THR A 1006 11.80 -7.25 27.84
C THR A 1006 13.27 -6.87 27.76
N LEU A 1007 13.97 -6.77 28.90
CA LEU A 1007 15.41 -6.40 28.92
C LEU A 1007 16.33 -7.51 28.38
N ARG A 1008 15.89 -8.77 28.39
CA ARG A 1008 16.63 -9.86 27.75
C ARG A 1008 16.59 -9.74 26.22
N ILE A 1009 15.49 -9.23 25.68
CA ILE A 1009 15.27 -9.06 24.23
C ILE A 1009 15.82 -7.70 23.77
N ASP A 1010 15.60 -6.64 24.54
CA ASP A 1010 16.10 -5.28 24.32
C ASP A 1010 16.74 -4.73 25.61
N GLU A 1011 18.06 -4.89 25.71
CA GLU A 1011 18.84 -4.47 26.88
C GLU A 1011 18.79 -2.96 27.17
N ASN A 1012 18.35 -2.14 26.19
CA ASN A 1012 18.30 -0.69 26.30
C ASN A 1012 16.89 -0.13 26.52
N HIS A 1013 15.88 -1.00 26.71
CA HIS A 1013 14.50 -0.59 26.87
C HIS A 1013 14.26 0.28 28.12
N VAL A 1014 14.18 1.60 27.92
CA VAL A 1014 14.15 2.63 28.99
C VAL A 1014 12.99 2.41 29.98
N GLY A 1015 11.78 2.17 29.48
CA GLY A 1015 10.60 2.01 30.33
C GLY A 1015 10.65 0.78 31.23
N ALA A 1016 11.30 -0.30 30.78
CA ALA A 1016 11.43 -1.52 31.57
C ALA A 1016 12.45 -1.32 32.70
N LYS A 1017 13.57 -0.64 32.42
CA LYS A 1017 14.55 -0.23 33.44
C LYS A 1017 13.92 0.65 34.52
N GLN A 1018 13.17 1.67 34.11
CA GLN A 1018 12.51 2.59 35.04
C GLN A 1018 11.49 1.87 35.95
N ASN A 1019 10.66 1.00 35.37
CA ASN A 1019 9.66 0.27 36.15
C ASN A 1019 10.28 -0.73 37.13
N LEU A 1020 11.39 -1.37 36.76
CA LEU A 1020 12.16 -2.23 37.67
C LEU A 1020 12.77 -1.43 38.83
N GLU A 1021 13.36 -0.27 38.57
CA GLU A 1021 13.91 0.62 39.62
C GLU A 1021 12.84 1.12 40.59
N ILE A 1022 11.61 1.36 40.12
CA ILE A 1022 10.49 1.79 40.96
C ILE A 1022 10.08 0.65 41.91
N LEU A 1023 9.91 -0.58 41.40
CA LEU A 1023 9.54 -1.73 42.23
C LEU A 1023 10.63 -2.07 43.27
N GLU A 1024 11.90 -2.01 42.90
CA GLU A 1024 13.02 -2.22 43.83
C GLU A 1024 13.02 -1.19 44.98
N LYS A 1025 12.60 0.05 44.71
CA LYS A 1025 12.45 1.10 45.75
C LYS A 1025 11.25 0.87 46.66
N VAL A 1026 10.15 0.33 46.14
CA VAL A 1026 8.95 0.00 46.94
C VAL A 1026 9.24 -1.14 47.92
N GLU A 1027 9.87 -2.23 47.47
CA GLU A 1027 10.31 -3.34 48.34
C GLU A 1027 11.29 -2.88 49.44
N HIS A 1028 12.17 -1.90 49.13
CA HIS A 1028 13.08 -1.32 50.12
C HIS A 1028 12.34 -0.48 51.17
N SER A 1029 11.28 0.24 50.79
CA SER A 1029 10.50 1.08 51.70
C SER A 1029 9.61 0.26 52.64
N GLU A 1030 9.01 -0.83 52.16
CA GLU A 1030 8.18 -1.71 52.98
C GLU A 1030 9.02 -2.49 54.00
N ARG A 1031 10.24 -2.92 53.63
CA ARG A 1031 11.22 -3.50 54.58
C ARG A 1031 11.65 -2.55 55.68
N ILE A 1032 11.71 -1.24 55.42
CA ILE A 1032 12.07 -0.23 56.42
C ILE A 1032 10.88 0.13 57.32
N SER A 1033 9.64 0.01 56.84
CA SER A 1033 8.43 0.25 57.64
C SER A 1033 8.03 -0.94 58.53
N GLY A 1034 8.53 -2.14 58.22
CA GLY A 1034 8.34 -3.37 59.00
C GLY A 1034 9.48 -3.71 59.97
N LEU A 1035 10.54 -2.90 60.01
CA LEU A 1035 11.63 -2.92 61.01
C LEU A 1035 11.38 -1.83 62.06
#